data_AF-A0A1G3APF2-F1
#
_entry.id   AF-A0A1G3APF2-F1
#
_cell.length_a   1.000
_cell.length_b   1.000
_cell.length_c   1.000
_cell.angle_alpha   90.00
_cell.angle_beta   90.00
_cell.angle_gamma   90.00
#
_symmetry.space_group_name_H-M   'P 1'
#
loop_
_entity.id
_entity.type
_entity.pdbx_description
1 polymer ?
#
loop_
_entity_poly.entity_id
_entity_poly.type
_entity_poly.pdbx_seq_one_letter_code
_entity_poly.pdbx_strand_id
1 'polypeptide(L)'
;MVISAEVALAAGNLPTPETRSLTADEAAKAIEHDWLFQAGDVPSVWRTRQEIQWTRQLAARLAGRPKPPDLSAELKELDEIERQLPDEATLAAQPPLRLPEGLVARWTFDEPGGNVIADASGGGWQGTLAGRTQTVPGIRGGSLALGGLGYMTTDPKLSAITQESYTVSTWLRTTASVMDILGSGVRSGDFLLVVNQGPVRGHHWTDSSGNVLDGKAVVNDGRWHHVAQVVDQTSLSIYVDGTLDVTAKLAGSKIPSADPINLGTRTPGDTAYRFRGALDEVCLFGRAFGPEELKTLYEEGRALADANGADQADVDLYLAVRRVKRRIMLKDPLVDFSQLLLVDVPCYDALNHESMHRVFPQAQNNVGRLLLVEGLDPGGRVRNLGPGPGMYWRPELSFDARKVLFCHRPAQDRTFHLYEMDLDGSNLRQLTFGSYDDLDPIYAPDGHILFLSNRGNSYARCAVGHPSYVLARCDASGKNLYIISASNEPEYTPAMLPNGRVLYTRWEYTDKELFRIQSLWSTNTDGTGTSAYWGNQSYWPDMLVEARPIPGTDRVIFSGQGHHDIVHGSIGIIDRSKGFNYPHGLTKVTVDAPWAEVGDGPEERPECDEYHPSGDYVGYRTPFPLSEEVFLVSARMPEQREGTLLGAARMPESRFALYLMDVYGNRELIYRGAYDVLYALPVRPRQKPPVIPDTVAWPGSEKEGREVKPGVVYSANVLEGLPDVVRQKAKYVRVINLDYTTFTFGLKTQAPGRWGEPAVTHMHAGPPLSITGNDGFKRVLGTVPIEADGSVAIEVPPAKQLHFQLLDDRYRAVHTMRSFTNVMPGERRGCVGCHEMHSTAPPLYAGIAMQKPPVRPTPPPWGSYYNLGYERDIQPILDRYCGSCHQGDGEARKDFDLTLRPSEDGGTFPEPYVTLTLGARRALASFPGDCEGGVAGTILPMAFPLTPASDRTLPPMTALSYKSRLVDLASSGEHYDVKVDELSLRKLIVWVDILCPYLGEEEILAMPDPDPNAPFFSDSPYPPRTPGIRPFADSPYPPRMKNAPIVNRAYCQDEFPTQADRLKSMATMARE
;
A
#
# COMPACT_ATOMS: atom_id res chain seq x y z
N MET A 1 -35.99 0.57 -11.92
CA MET A 1 -35.50 1.07 -10.61
C MET A 1 -33.98 1.22 -10.53
N VAL A 2 -33.19 0.69 -11.48
CA VAL A 2 -31.72 0.81 -11.49
C VAL A 2 -31.23 2.20 -11.97
N ILE A 3 -31.91 2.79 -12.97
CA ILE A 3 -31.54 4.09 -13.57
C ILE A 3 -31.68 5.27 -12.57
N SER A 4 -32.54 5.17 -11.53
CA SER A 4 -32.69 6.24 -10.53
C SER A 4 -31.57 6.27 -9.48
N ALA A 5 -30.86 5.15 -9.27
CA ALA A 5 -29.77 5.07 -8.30
C ALA A 5 -28.48 5.69 -8.86
N GLU A 6 -28.23 5.58 -10.17
CA GLU A 6 -27.05 6.13 -10.84
C GLU A 6 -27.04 7.66 -10.85
N VAL A 7 -28.21 8.28 -11.05
CA VAL A 7 -28.38 9.74 -10.94
C VAL A 7 -28.21 10.22 -9.48
N ALA A 8 -28.60 9.39 -8.49
CA ALA A 8 -28.42 9.68 -7.07
C ALA A 8 -26.96 9.51 -6.60
N LEU A 9 -26.22 8.56 -7.18
CA LEU A 9 -24.78 8.34 -6.98
C LEU A 9 -23.94 9.55 -7.42
N ALA A 10 -24.33 10.19 -8.53
CA ALA A 10 -23.70 11.42 -9.02
C ALA A 10 -24.12 12.67 -8.22
N ALA A 11 -25.24 12.61 -7.48
CA ALA A 11 -25.84 13.74 -6.77
C ALA A 11 -25.65 13.71 -5.24
N GLY A 12 -24.89 12.76 -4.69
CA GLY A 12 -24.58 12.71 -3.24
C GLY A 12 -25.77 12.36 -2.33
N ASN A 13 -26.89 11.87 -2.89
CA ASN A 13 -28.12 11.55 -2.16
C ASN A 13 -28.41 10.04 -2.20
N LEU A 14 -27.45 9.22 -1.78
CA LEU A 14 -27.72 7.80 -1.57
C LEU A 14 -28.70 7.65 -0.38
N PRO A 15 -29.82 6.92 -0.51
CA PRO A 15 -30.64 6.58 0.63
C PRO A 15 -29.91 5.51 1.48
N THR A 16 -29.96 5.63 2.81
CA THR A 16 -29.47 4.56 3.69
C THR A 16 -30.24 3.27 3.35
N PRO A 17 -29.55 2.18 2.97
CA PRO A 17 -30.24 0.96 2.56
C PRO A 17 -31.04 0.36 3.71
N GLU A 18 -32.20 -0.19 3.39
CA GLU A 18 -33.02 -0.91 4.37
C GLU A 18 -32.20 -2.03 5.02
N THR A 19 -32.25 -2.09 6.35
CA THR A 19 -31.65 -3.20 7.08
C THR A 19 -32.63 -4.36 7.07
N ARG A 20 -32.37 -5.34 6.20
CA ARG A 20 -33.16 -6.59 6.12
C ARG A 20 -32.25 -7.80 6.11
N SER A 21 -32.75 -8.92 6.62
CA SER A 21 -32.11 -10.23 6.46
C SER A 21 -32.51 -10.81 5.09
N LEU A 22 -31.63 -11.61 4.49
CA LEU A 22 -31.97 -12.35 3.28
C LEU A 22 -32.92 -13.50 3.64
N THR A 23 -33.83 -13.84 2.72
CA THR A 23 -34.57 -15.11 2.80
C THR A 23 -33.62 -16.30 2.62
N ALA A 24 -34.05 -17.50 3.03
CA ALA A 24 -33.24 -18.71 2.85
C ALA A 24 -32.85 -18.95 1.38
N ASP A 25 -33.78 -18.69 0.44
CA ASP A 25 -33.53 -18.86 -1.00
C ASP A 25 -32.56 -17.80 -1.54
N GLU A 26 -32.68 -16.54 -1.10
CA GLU A 26 -31.74 -15.48 -1.46
C GLU A 26 -30.33 -15.79 -0.93
N ALA A 27 -30.23 -16.28 0.32
CA ALA A 27 -28.97 -16.66 0.93
C ALA A 27 -28.31 -17.85 0.21
N ALA A 28 -29.09 -18.90 -0.08
CA ALA A 28 -28.62 -20.07 -0.84
C ALA A 28 -28.07 -19.66 -2.22
N LYS A 29 -28.80 -18.82 -2.96
CA LYS A 29 -28.35 -18.30 -4.26
C LYS A 29 -27.07 -17.48 -4.16
N ALA A 30 -26.93 -16.65 -3.12
CA ALA A 30 -25.72 -15.87 -2.91
C ALA A 30 -24.49 -16.76 -2.64
N ILE A 31 -24.68 -17.84 -1.89
CA ILE A 31 -23.63 -18.84 -1.62
C ILE A 31 -23.28 -19.61 -2.90
N GLU A 32 -24.28 -20.12 -3.62
CA GLU A 32 -24.05 -20.89 -4.86
C GLU A 32 -23.36 -20.04 -5.92
N HIS A 33 -23.77 -18.77 -6.08
CA HIS A 33 -23.10 -17.82 -6.96
C HIS A 33 -21.62 -17.63 -6.59
N ASP A 34 -21.29 -17.47 -5.30
CA ASP A 34 -19.91 -17.35 -4.85
C ASP A 34 -19.08 -18.62 -5.11
N TRP A 35 -19.67 -19.79 -4.87
CA TRP A 35 -19.00 -21.06 -5.16
C TRP A 35 -18.73 -21.27 -6.64
N LEU A 36 -19.67 -20.88 -7.52
CA LEU A 36 -19.48 -20.94 -8.97
C LEU A 36 -18.40 -19.97 -9.41
N PHE A 37 -18.39 -18.73 -8.90
CA PHE A 37 -17.31 -17.79 -9.14
C PHE A 37 -15.94 -18.37 -8.74
N GLN A 38 -15.84 -19.03 -7.58
CA GLN A 38 -14.61 -19.70 -7.14
C GLN A 38 -14.13 -20.81 -8.11
N ALA A 39 -15.03 -21.36 -8.93
CA ALA A 39 -14.74 -22.36 -9.97
C ALA A 39 -14.59 -21.78 -11.39
N GLY A 40 -14.69 -20.46 -11.58
CA GLY A 40 -14.68 -19.84 -12.91
C GLY A 40 -16.03 -19.93 -13.63
N ASP A 41 -17.13 -19.81 -12.88
CA ASP A 41 -18.56 -19.81 -13.24
C ASP A 41 -19.13 -21.13 -13.77
N VAL A 42 -18.31 -21.96 -14.43
CA VAL A 42 -18.73 -23.23 -15.04
C VAL A 42 -17.80 -24.36 -14.56
N PRO A 43 -18.11 -25.03 -13.44
CA PRO A 43 -17.24 -26.08 -12.89
C PRO A 43 -17.21 -27.32 -13.79
N SER A 44 -16.01 -27.85 -14.05
CA SER A 44 -15.84 -29.15 -14.72
C SER A 44 -15.82 -30.32 -13.72
N VAL A 45 -16.01 -31.54 -14.21
CA VAL A 45 -15.80 -32.77 -13.43
C VAL A 45 -14.43 -32.80 -12.75
N TRP A 46 -13.37 -32.34 -13.43
CA TRP A 46 -12.02 -32.26 -12.88
C TRP A 46 -11.92 -31.24 -11.74
N ARG A 47 -12.60 -30.10 -11.87
CA ARG A 47 -12.70 -29.10 -10.79
C ARG A 47 -13.43 -29.69 -9.58
N THR A 48 -14.51 -30.43 -9.79
CA THR A 48 -15.23 -31.12 -8.71
C THR A 48 -14.34 -32.13 -7.98
N ARG A 49 -13.51 -32.90 -8.70
CA ARG A 49 -12.54 -33.84 -8.08
C ARG A 49 -11.50 -33.14 -7.22
N GLN A 50 -10.93 -32.01 -7.66
CA GLN A 50 -10.03 -31.22 -6.80
C GLN A 50 -10.74 -30.69 -5.57
N GLU A 51 -11.96 -30.20 -5.73
CA GLU A 51 -12.72 -29.67 -4.60
C GLU A 51 -12.96 -30.76 -3.54
N ILE A 52 -13.20 -32.01 -3.96
CA ILE A 52 -13.25 -33.19 -3.08
C ILE A 52 -11.90 -33.40 -2.36
N GLN A 53 -10.79 -33.35 -3.08
CA GLN A 53 -9.45 -33.51 -2.49
C GLN A 53 -9.16 -32.43 -1.45
N TRP A 54 -9.38 -31.16 -1.77
CA TRP A 54 -9.18 -30.05 -0.82
C TRP A 54 -10.13 -30.14 0.37
N THR A 55 -11.35 -30.62 0.17
CA THR A 55 -12.31 -30.89 1.27
C THR A 55 -11.79 -31.97 2.21
N ARG A 56 -11.18 -33.05 1.69
CA ARG A 56 -10.54 -34.09 2.51
C ARG A 56 -9.32 -33.58 3.25
N GLN A 57 -8.48 -32.76 2.61
CA GLN A 57 -7.34 -32.12 3.25
C GLN A 57 -7.78 -31.21 4.41
N LEU A 58 -8.83 -30.40 4.19
CA LEU A 58 -9.45 -29.61 5.24
C LEU A 58 -9.90 -30.51 6.40
N ALA A 59 -10.70 -31.55 6.13
CA ALA A 59 -11.17 -32.47 7.16
C ALA A 59 -10.03 -33.13 7.96
N ALA A 60 -8.93 -33.52 7.28
CA ALA A 60 -7.75 -34.09 7.92
C ALA A 60 -7.06 -33.09 8.87
N ARG A 61 -6.97 -31.80 8.47
CA ARG A 61 -6.45 -30.74 9.35
C ARG A 61 -7.34 -30.54 10.58
N LEU A 62 -8.66 -30.51 10.40
CA LEU A 62 -9.60 -30.41 11.53
C LEU A 62 -9.50 -31.60 12.48
N ALA A 63 -9.23 -32.81 11.97
CA ALA A 63 -9.02 -34.01 12.79
C ALA A 63 -7.77 -33.90 13.69
N GLY A 64 -6.79 -33.07 13.32
CA GLY A 64 -5.60 -32.77 14.12
C GLY A 64 -5.80 -31.70 15.21
N ARG A 65 -6.96 -31.04 15.26
CA ARG A 65 -7.24 -30.00 16.27
C ARG A 65 -7.30 -30.62 17.69
N PRO A 66 -7.02 -29.85 18.76
CA PRO A 66 -7.13 -30.34 20.15
C PRO A 66 -8.52 -30.87 20.54
N LYS A 67 -9.58 -30.40 19.86
CA LYS A 67 -10.97 -30.86 20.00
C LYS A 67 -11.54 -31.12 18.61
N PRO A 68 -11.19 -32.25 17.98
CA PRO A 68 -11.58 -32.49 16.60
C PRO A 68 -13.10 -32.69 16.51
N PRO A 69 -13.78 -32.10 15.51
CA PRO A 69 -15.20 -32.35 15.28
C PRO A 69 -15.43 -33.74 14.70
N ASP A 70 -16.64 -34.29 14.90
CA ASP A 70 -17.08 -35.48 14.17
C ASP A 70 -17.50 -35.09 12.74
N LEU A 71 -16.75 -35.59 11.77
CA LEU A 71 -16.93 -35.37 10.33
C LEU A 71 -17.34 -36.65 9.58
N SER A 72 -17.67 -37.73 10.30
CA SER A 72 -17.93 -39.04 9.68
C SER A 72 -19.10 -39.03 8.69
N ALA A 73 -20.15 -38.24 8.97
CA ALA A 73 -21.29 -38.07 8.07
C ALA A 73 -20.91 -37.30 6.80
N GLU A 74 -20.20 -36.18 6.95
CA GLU A 74 -19.75 -35.36 5.82
C GLU A 74 -18.79 -36.11 4.90
N LEU A 75 -17.85 -36.86 5.47
CA LEU A 75 -16.90 -37.67 4.69
C LEU A 75 -17.61 -38.79 3.93
N LYS A 76 -18.61 -39.44 4.52
CA LYS A 76 -19.40 -40.46 3.84
C LYS A 76 -20.21 -39.88 2.68
N GLU A 77 -20.83 -38.72 2.87
CA GLU A 77 -21.55 -38.02 1.80
C GLU A 77 -20.60 -37.61 0.66
N LEU A 78 -19.39 -37.15 1.00
CA LEU A 78 -18.35 -36.83 0.03
C LEU A 78 -17.95 -38.05 -0.82
N ASP A 79 -17.81 -39.23 -0.20
CA ASP A 79 -17.54 -40.49 -0.91
C ASP A 79 -18.69 -40.90 -1.84
N GLU A 80 -19.95 -40.64 -1.44
CA GLU A 80 -21.14 -40.91 -2.26
C GLU A 80 -21.24 -39.97 -3.46
N ILE A 81 -20.86 -38.70 -3.30
CA ILE A 81 -20.77 -37.72 -4.40
C ILE A 81 -19.64 -38.13 -5.38
N GLU A 82 -18.46 -38.50 -4.86
CA GLU A 82 -17.33 -38.88 -5.70
C GLU A 82 -17.63 -40.09 -6.61
N ARG A 83 -18.43 -41.05 -6.12
CA ARG A 83 -18.85 -42.23 -6.91
C ARG A 83 -19.76 -41.89 -8.09
N GLN A 84 -20.38 -40.71 -8.11
CA GLN A 84 -21.23 -40.25 -9.21
C GLN A 84 -20.42 -39.62 -10.34
N LEU A 85 -19.16 -39.24 -10.08
CA LEU A 85 -18.28 -38.65 -11.09
C LEU A 85 -17.75 -39.74 -12.04
N PRO A 86 -17.67 -39.47 -13.36
CA PRO A 86 -16.99 -40.35 -14.31
C PRO A 86 -15.56 -40.69 -13.86
N ASP A 87 -15.11 -41.93 -14.10
CA ASP A 87 -13.73 -42.30 -13.80
C ASP A 87 -12.72 -41.56 -14.70
N GLU A 88 -11.47 -41.45 -14.25
CA GLU A 88 -10.42 -40.71 -14.97
C GLU A 88 -10.15 -41.30 -16.37
N ALA A 89 -10.30 -42.61 -16.53
CA ALA A 89 -10.12 -43.29 -17.81
C ALA A 89 -11.20 -42.91 -18.83
N THR A 90 -12.45 -42.71 -18.38
CA THR A 90 -13.58 -42.28 -19.20
C THR A 90 -13.45 -40.81 -19.61
N LEU A 91 -12.94 -39.94 -18.72
CA LEU A 91 -12.66 -38.53 -19.04
C LEU A 91 -11.53 -38.40 -20.07
N ALA A 92 -10.51 -39.27 -20.02
CA ALA A 92 -9.41 -39.30 -20.98
C ALA A 92 -9.80 -39.86 -22.37
N ALA A 93 -10.95 -40.56 -22.48
CA ALA A 93 -11.36 -41.29 -23.68
C ALA A 93 -12.21 -40.47 -24.68
N GLN A 94 -12.02 -39.15 -24.78
CA GLN A 94 -12.68 -38.32 -25.80
C GLN A 94 -12.05 -38.49 -27.20
N PRO A 95 -12.83 -38.46 -28.29
CA PRO A 95 -12.30 -38.66 -29.65
C PRO A 95 -11.14 -37.69 -29.95
N PRO A 96 -10.10 -38.14 -30.68
CA PRO A 96 -8.93 -37.30 -30.95
C PRO A 96 -9.35 -36.07 -31.77
N LEU A 97 -8.88 -34.88 -31.36
CA LEU A 97 -8.87 -33.70 -32.23
C LEU A 97 -8.10 -34.10 -33.50
N ARG A 98 -8.72 -33.99 -34.68
CA ARG A 98 -8.06 -34.35 -35.94
C ARG A 98 -7.20 -33.17 -36.36
N LEU A 99 -5.97 -33.21 -35.89
CA LEU A 99 -4.99 -32.21 -36.25
C LEU A 99 -4.57 -32.39 -37.71
N PRO A 100 -4.47 -31.30 -38.49
CA PRO A 100 -3.86 -31.35 -39.81
C PRO A 100 -2.40 -31.84 -39.75
N GLU A 101 -1.88 -32.38 -40.86
CA GLU A 101 -0.49 -32.87 -40.91
C GLU A 101 0.53 -31.77 -40.59
N GLY A 102 1.73 -32.16 -40.14
CA GLY A 102 2.84 -31.24 -39.88
C GLY A 102 2.92 -30.70 -38.44
N LEU A 103 2.24 -31.34 -37.49
CA LEU A 103 2.33 -31.02 -36.06
C LEU A 103 3.75 -31.26 -35.53
N VAL A 104 4.29 -30.26 -34.84
CA VAL A 104 5.64 -30.29 -34.25
C VAL A 104 5.58 -30.34 -32.73
N ALA A 105 4.67 -29.60 -32.11
CA ALA A 105 4.44 -29.59 -30.67
C ALA A 105 2.98 -29.32 -30.35
N ARG A 106 2.46 -29.93 -29.27
CA ARG A 106 1.10 -29.69 -28.76
C ARG A 106 1.05 -29.80 -27.25
N TRP A 107 0.43 -28.83 -26.60
CA TRP A 107 0.14 -28.86 -25.16
C TRP A 107 -1.36 -28.70 -24.93
N THR A 108 -1.96 -29.69 -24.24
CA THR A 108 -3.40 -29.72 -23.95
C THR A 108 -3.74 -29.26 -22.54
N PHE A 109 -2.77 -29.30 -21.61
CA PHE A 109 -2.96 -28.89 -20.21
C PHE A 109 -4.02 -29.72 -19.44
N ASP A 110 -4.22 -30.97 -19.87
CA ASP A 110 -5.15 -31.93 -19.27
C ASP A 110 -4.54 -32.68 -18.07
N GLU A 111 -3.25 -32.50 -17.79
CA GLU A 111 -2.56 -33.25 -16.75
C GLU A 111 -3.07 -32.87 -15.34
N PRO A 112 -3.13 -33.82 -14.38
CA PRO A 112 -3.71 -33.61 -13.05
C PRO A 112 -2.84 -32.75 -12.10
N GLY A 113 -1.95 -31.91 -12.63
CA GLY A 113 -1.07 -31.00 -11.90
C GLY A 113 0.43 -31.34 -12.01
N GLY A 114 1.27 -30.43 -11.53
CA GLY A 114 2.74 -30.47 -11.65
C GLY A 114 3.29 -29.24 -12.38
N ASN A 115 4.62 -29.12 -12.47
CA ASN A 115 5.29 -28.03 -13.17
C ASN A 115 5.80 -28.43 -14.57
N VAL A 116 5.47 -29.62 -15.04
CA VAL A 116 5.88 -30.14 -16.36
C VAL A 116 4.62 -30.49 -17.14
N ILE A 117 4.50 -29.95 -18.35
CA ILE A 117 3.41 -30.22 -19.30
C ILE A 117 3.97 -31.06 -20.43
N ALA A 118 3.32 -32.18 -20.71
CA ALA A 118 3.77 -33.13 -21.71
C ALA A 118 3.47 -32.64 -23.13
N ASP A 119 4.35 -32.97 -24.07
CA ASP A 119 4.09 -32.74 -25.49
C ASP A 119 3.25 -33.89 -26.07
N ALA A 120 1.99 -33.59 -26.39
CA ALA A 120 1.03 -34.55 -26.93
C ALA A 120 1.27 -34.88 -28.41
N SER A 121 2.19 -34.18 -29.10
CA SER A 121 2.53 -34.47 -30.49
C SER A 121 3.44 -35.70 -30.66
N GLY A 122 4.13 -36.10 -29.59
CA GLY A 122 5.20 -37.11 -29.64
C GLY A 122 6.58 -36.56 -30.04
N GLY A 123 6.71 -35.25 -30.24
CA GLY A 123 7.98 -34.57 -30.58
C GLY A 123 8.97 -34.45 -29.41
N GLY A 124 8.49 -34.59 -28.17
CA GLY A 124 9.31 -34.54 -26.95
C GLY A 124 9.54 -33.12 -26.42
N TRP A 125 8.76 -32.14 -26.87
CA TRP A 125 8.91 -30.73 -26.49
C TRP A 125 8.16 -30.38 -25.20
N GLN A 126 8.59 -30.95 -24.07
CA GLN A 126 7.95 -30.70 -22.78
C GLN A 126 8.04 -29.22 -22.38
N GLY A 127 6.96 -28.70 -21.80
CA GLY A 127 6.90 -27.36 -21.23
C GLY A 127 7.15 -27.38 -19.73
N THR A 128 7.85 -26.38 -19.20
CA THR A 128 8.01 -26.18 -17.74
C THR A 128 7.24 -24.94 -17.30
N LEU A 129 6.31 -25.12 -16.36
CA LEU A 129 5.56 -24.04 -15.74
C LEU A 129 6.40 -23.33 -14.66
N ALA A 130 6.29 -22.02 -14.63
CA ALA A 130 6.88 -21.17 -13.60
C ALA A 130 5.95 -20.00 -13.27
N GLY A 131 6.04 -19.48 -12.04
CA GLY A 131 5.12 -18.45 -11.54
C GLY A 131 3.72 -19.01 -11.20
N ARG A 132 2.71 -18.14 -11.15
CA ARG A 132 1.33 -18.49 -10.74
C ARG A 132 0.53 -19.09 -11.91
N THR A 133 0.31 -20.40 -11.91
CA THR A 133 -0.44 -21.14 -12.93
C THR A 133 -1.56 -21.97 -12.31
N GLN A 134 -2.69 -22.09 -12.99
CA GLN A 134 -3.80 -22.95 -12.57
C GLN A 134 -4.35 -23.69 -13.78
N THR A 135 -4.81 -24.93 -13.59
CA THR A 135 -5.62 -25.60 -14.61
C THR A 135 -7.09 -25.22 -14.40
N VAL A 136 -7.77 -24.77 -15.45
CA VAL A 136 -9.21 -24.42 -15.43
C VAL A 136 -9.93 -25.16 -16.58
N PRO A 137 -11.27 -25.23 -16.61
CA PRO A 137 -11.97 -25.87 -17.72
C PRO A 137 -11.58 -25.25 -19.08
N GLY A 138 -11.09 -26.10 -19.98
CA GLY A 138 -10.71 -25.74 -21.34
C GLY A 138 -11.84 -25.82 -22.35
N ILE A 139 -11.52 -25.65 -23.64
CA ILE A 139 -12.39 -26.09 -24.73
C ILE A 139 -12.46 -27.62 -24.77
N ARG A 140 -11.45 -28.29 -24.20
CA ARG A 140 -11.39 -29.72 -23.95
C ARG A 140 -10.67 -29.96 -22.63
N GLY A 141 -11.31 -30.68 -21.71
CA GLY A 141 -10.68 -31.05 -20.44
C GLY A 141 -10.16 -29.84 -19.65
N GLY A 142 -8.85 -29.82 -19.39
CA GLY A 142 -8.14 -28.74 -18.70
C GLY A 142 -7.59 -27.67 -19.65
N SER A 143 -7.26 -26.51 -19.13
CA SER A 143 -6.58 -25.42 -19.84
C SER A 143 -5.67 -24.68 -18.87
N LEU A 144 -4.61 -24.05 -19.38
CA LEU A 144 -3.66 -23.29 -18.59
C LEU A 144 -4.17 -21.87 -18.34
N ALA A 145 -4.66 -21.60 -17.13
CA ALA A 145 -4.93 -20.26 -16.65
C ALA A 145 -3.67 -19.61 -16.06
N LEU A 146 -3.39 -18.39 -16.52
CA LEU A 146 -2.29 -17.55 -16.05
C LEU A 146 -2.86 -16.25 -15.48
N GLY A 147 -2.45 -15.89 -14.26
CA GLY A 147 -2.91 -14.69 -13.55
C GLY A 147 -2.03 -13.45 -13.74
N GLY A 148 -1.19 -13.40 -14.77
CA GLY A 148 -0.27 -12.28 -15.01
C GLY A 148 1.12 -12.43 -14.37
N LEU A 149 1.44 -13.56 -13.75
CA LEU A 149 2.81 -13.89 -13.30
C LEU A 149 3.26 -15.28 -13.74
N GLY A 150 2.32 -16.20 -13.95
CA GLY A 150 2.60 -17.52 -14.51
C GLY A 150 3.02 -17.47 -15.98
N TYR A 151 3.84 -18.44 -16.37
CA TYR A 151 4.24 -18.68 -17.75
C TYR A 151 4.70 -20.12 -17.94
N MET A 152 4.78 -20.56 -19.20
CA MET A 152 5.43 -21.82 -19.57
C MET A 152 6.64 -21.51 -20.44
N THR A 153 7.73 -22.24 -20.24
CA THR A 153 8.94 -22.16 -21.10
C THR A 153 9.29 -23.54 -21.66
N THR A 154 9.94 -23.58 -22.82
CA THR A 154 10.24 -24.81 -23.59
C THR A 154 11.75 -24.94 -23.86
N ASP A 155 12.18 -26.04 -24.50
CA ASP A 155 13.57 -26.16 -24.99
C ASP A 155 13.82 -25.15 -26.13
N PRO A 156 14.88 -24.32 -26.06
CA PRO A 156 15.19 -23.33 -27.10
C PRO A 156 15.40 -23.90 -28.50
N LYS A 157 15.68 -25.19 -28.66
CA LYS A 157 15.77 -25.81 -30.00
C LYS A 157 14.44 -25.82 -30.76
N LEU A 158 13.30 -25.74 -30.06
CA LEU A 158 11.98 -25.71 -30.71
C LEU A 158 11.82 -24.48 -31.61
N SER A 159 12.41 -23.35 -31.24
CA SER A 159 12.25 -22.08 -31.96
C SER A 159 13.02 -22.01 -33.27
N ALA A 160 13.84 -23.01 -33.61
CA ALA A 160 14.45 -23.15 -34.93
C ALA A 160 13.41 -23.22 -36.07
N ILE A 161 12.16 -23.59 -35.75
CA ILE A 161 11.02 -23.59 -36.67
C ILE A 161 10.76 -22.21 -37.30
N THR A 162 11.19 -21.11 -36.67
CA THR A 162 10.96 -19.75 -37.19
C THR A 162 11.72 -19.47 -38.48
N GLN A 163 12.74 -20.25 -38.82
CA GLN A 163 13.44 -20.16 -40.10
C GLN A 163 12.61 -20.71 -41.27
N GLU A 164 11.72 -21.66 -41.00
CA GLU A 164 10.86 -22.34 -41.99
C GLU A 164 9.45 -21.76 -42.05
N SER A 165 8.61 -22.16 -43.02
CA SER A 165 7.19 -21.79 -42.97
C SER A 165 6.54 -22.48 -41.75
N TYR A 166 5.77 -21.76 -40.94
CA TYR A 166 5.16 -22.32 -39.73
C TYR A 166 3.77 -21.74 -39.45
N THR A 167 3.00 -22.47 -38.65
CA THR A 167 1.73 -22.04 -38.09
C THR A 167 1.76 -22.25 -36.59
N VAL A 168 1.35 -21.25 -35.83
CA VAL A 168 1.12 -21.34 -34.40
C VAL A 168 -0.34 -21.01 -34.12
N SER A 169 -1.00 -21.83 -33.31
CA SER A 169 -2.40 -21.64 -32.93
C SER A 169 -2.65 -21.96 -31.47
N THR A 170 -3.70 -21.35 -30.91
CA THR A 170 -4.18 -21.63 -29.56
C THR A 170 -5.64 -21.22 -29.46
N TRP A 171 -6.37 -21.86 -28.55
CA TRP A 171 -7.57 -21.29 -27.98
C TRP A 171 -7.18 -20.36 -26.83
N LEU A 172 -7.85 -19.22 -26.72
CA LEU A 172 -7.65 -18.28 -25.63
C LEU A 172 -8.98 -17.73 -25.11
N ARG A 173 -9.02 -17.47 -23.81
CA ARG A 173 -10.13 -16.77 -23.15
C ARG A 173 -9.57 -15.69 -22.23
N THR A 174 -9.95 -14.43 -22.45
CA THR A 174 -9.42 -13.29 -21.72
C THR A 174 -10.37 -12.08 -21.74
N THR A 175 -10.17 -11.16 -20.80
CA THR A 175 -10.75 -9.81 -20.81
C THR A 175 -9.67 -8.72 -20.90
N ALA A 176 -8.40 -9.08 -20.77
CA ALA A 176 -7.28 -8.13 -20.76
C ALA A 176 -7.00 -7.55 -22.15
N SER A 177 -6.70 -6.26 -22.21
CA SER A 177 -6.55 -5.54 -23.48
C SER A 177 -5.13 -5.54 -24.03
N VAL A 178 -4.08 -5.73 -23.22
CA VAL A 178 -2.67 -5.74 -23.68
C VAL A 178 -1.89 -6.82 -22.95
N MET A 179 -1.40 -7.84 -23.67
CA MET A 179 -0.63 -8.96 -23.09
C MET A 179 -0.01 -9.89 -24.14
N ASP A 180 1.02 -10.64 -23.75
CA ASP A 180 1.71 -11.62 -24.59
C ASP A 180 1.05 -13.01 -24.49
N ILE A 181 0.57 -13.56 -25.61
CA ILE A 181 -0.03 -14.91 -25.64
C ILE A 181 1.08 -15.97 -25.67
N LEU A 182 1.91 -15.95 -26.71
CA LEU A 182 3.11 -16.77 -26.81
C LEU A 182 4.14 -16.20 -27.80
N GLY A 183 5.41 -16.53 -27.59
CA GLY A 183 6.49 -16.14 -28.50
C GLY A 183 7.87 -16.54 -28.05
N SER A 184 8.86 -16.25 -28.88
CA SER A 184 10.28 -16.54 -28.64
C SER A 184 11.11 -15.29 -28.32
N GLY A 185 10.49 -14.14 -28.09
CA GLY A 185 11.20 -12.90 -27.74
C GLY A 185 10.92 -11.76 -28.70
N VAL A 186 11.87 -10.82 -28.79
CA VAL A 186 11.75 -9.56 -29.55
C VAL A 186 13.04 -9.22 -30.32
N ARG A 187 13.88 -10.21 -30.59
CA ARG A 187 15.15 -10.09 -31.33
C ARG A 187 15.01 -10.70 -32.72
N SER A 188 16.02 -10.46 -33.55
CA SER A 188 16.14 -11.05 -34.89
C SER A 188 15.98 -12.57 -34.84
N GLY A 189 15.02 -13.12 -35.61
CA GLY A 189 14.65 -14.54 -35.64
C GLY A 189 13.45 -14.92 -34.79
N ASP A 190 13.04 -14.06 -33.86
CA ASP A 190 11.93 -14.34 -32.94
C ASP A 190 10.56 -14.11 -33.59
N PHE A 191 9.52 -14.60 -32.91
CA PHE A 191 8.13 -14.25 -33.18
C PHE A 191 7.39 -13.98 -31.88
N LEU A 192 6.28 -13.25 -31.96
CA LEU A 192 5.42 -12.98 -30.81
C LEU A 192 3.97 -12.81 -31.26
N LEU A 193 3.06 -13.50 -30.58
CA LEU A 193 1.62 -13.34 -30.72
C LEU A 193 1.07 -12.69 -29.45
N VAL A 194 0.37 -11.57 -29.59
CA VAL A 194 -0.11 -10.75 -28.45
C VAL A 194 -1.56 -10.35 -28.63
N VAL A 195 -2.22 -9.99 -27.54
CA VAL A 195 -3.42 -9.13 -27.56
C VAL A 195 -2.95 -7.69 -27.40
N ASN A 196 -3.42 -6.79 -28.26
CA ASN A 196 -3.08 -5.38 -28.23
C ASN A 196 -4.31 -4.49 -28.49
N GLN A 197 -4.77 -3.84 -27.43
CA GLN A 197 -6.03 -3.07 -27.37
C GLN A 197 -7.28 -3.89 -27.75
N GLY A 198 -7.26 -5.20 -27.47
CA GLY A 198 -8.36 -6.14 -27.72
C GLY A 198 -8.16 -7.09 -28.91
N PRO A 199 -7.75 -6.61 -30.10
CA PRO A 199 -7.38 -7.47 -31.21
C PRO A 199 -6.04 -8.20 -31.02
N VAL A 200 -5.83 -9.23 -31.84
CA VAL A 200 -4.56 -9.97 -31.92
C VAL A 200 -3.55 -9.18 -32.76
N ARG A 201 -2.31 -9.11 -32.31
CA ARG A 201 -1.16 -8.61 -33.08
C ARG A 201 -0.10 -9.70 -33.20
N GLY A 202 0.39 -9.90 -34.41
CA GLY A 202 1.45 -10.83 -34.73
C GLY A 202 2.76 -10.11 -35.03
N HIS A 203 3.85 -10.69 -34.58
CA HIS A 203 5.21 -10.23 -34.85
C HIS A 203 6.06 -11.36 -35.45
N HIS A 204 6.94 -11.00 -36.37
CA HIS A 204 8.02 -11.86 -36.85
C HIS A 204 9.25 -11.03 -37.22
N TRP A 205 10.36 -11.25 -36.52
CA TRP A 205 11.61 -10.52 -36.76
C TRP A 205 12.52 -11.30 -37.70
N THR A 206 12.88 -10.68 -38.82
CA THR A 206 13.83 -11.21 -39.81
C THR A 206 15.26 -10.73 -39.53
N ASP A 207 16.19 -11.08 -40.41
CA ASP A 207 17.57 -10.58 -40.38
C ASP A 207 17.69 -9.04 -40.45
N SER A 208 16.71 -8.37 -41.07
CA SER A 208 16.79 -6.94 -41.36
C SER A 208 15.59 -6.11 -40.91
N SER A 209 14.51 -6.72 -40.39
CA SER A 209 13.28 -6.00 -40.05
C SER A 209 12.45 -6.69 -38.96
N GLY A 210 11.79 -5.90 -38.10
CA GLY A 210 10.71 -6.38 -37.25
C GLY A 210 9.37 -6.22 -37.97
N ASN A 211 8.77 -7.32 -38.41
CA ASN A 211 7.46 -7.29 -39.06
C ASN A 211 6.38 -7.34 -37.99
N VAL A 212 5.46 -6.36 -38.01
CA VAL A 212 4.35 -6.24 -37.05
C VAL A 212 3.05 -6.14 -37.84
N LEU A 213 2.06 -6.91 -37.42
CA LEU A 213 0.76 -6.96 -38.08
C LEU A 213 -0.37 -6.88 -37.05
N ASP A 214 -1.19 -5.83 -37.16
CA ASP A 214 -2.37 -5.61 -36.32
C ASP A 214 -3.61 -6.26 -36.94
N GLY A 215 -4.25 -7.15 -36.18
CA GLY A 215 -5.58 -7.67 -36.47
C GLY A 215 -6.69 -6.64 -36.25
N LYS A 216 -7.93 -7.06 -36.52
CA LYS A 216 -9.14 -6.25 -36.40
C LYS A 216 -10.17 -6.92 -35.48
N ALA A 217 -10.22 -8.25 -35.46
CA ALA A 217 -11.15 -8.98 -34.63
C ALA A 217 -10.76 -8.88 -33.15
N VAL A 218 -11.71 -8.47 -32.30
CA VAL A 218 -11.54 -8.33 -30.86
C VAL A 218 -11.74 -9.70 -30.21
N VAL A 219 -10.80 -10.12 -29.35
CA VAL A 219 -10.80 -11.47 -28.72
C VAL A 219 -10.84 -11.43 -27.19
N ASN A 220 -10.98 -10.24 -26.59
CA ASN A 220 -10.96 -10.05 -25.14
C ASN A 220 -12.37 -9.85 -24.54
N ASP A 221 -13.36 -10.56 -25.05
CA ASP A 221 -14.77 -10.49 -24.62
C ASP A 221 -15.12 -11.50 -23.51
N GLY A 222 -14.13 -12.21 -22.97
CA GLY A 222 -14.31 -13.26 -21.97
C GLY A 222 -14.76 -14.62 -22.54
N ARG A 223 -14.87 -14.78 -23.85
CA ARG A 223 -15.19 -16.06 -24.51
C ARG A 223 -13.94 -16.74 -25.07
N TRP A 224 -14.09 -18.03 -25.38
CA TRP A 224 -13.06 -18.79 -26.07
C TRP A 224 -13.01 -18.38 -27.54
N HIS A 225 -11.85 -17.91 -27.98
CA HIS A 225 -11.52 -17.64 -29.36
C HIS A 225 -10.35 -18.50 -29.81
N HIS A 226 -10.40 -18.98 -31.05
CA HIS A 226 -9.27 -19.64 -31.68
C HIS A 226 -8.46 -18.61 -32.46
N VAL A 227 -7.18 -18.47 -32.15
CA VAL A 227 -6.29 -17.54 -32.85
C VAL A 227 -5.12 -18.30 -33.46
N ALA A 228 -4.69 -17.85 -34.64
CA ALA A 228 -3.52 -18.41 -35.28
C ALA A 228 -2.69 -17.34 -35.98
N GLN A 229 -1.36 -17.49 -35.90
CA GLN A 229 -0.40 -16.76 -36.73
C GLN A 229 0.23 -17.74 -37.71
N VAL A 230 0.14 -17.40 -39.00
CA VAL A 230 0.73 -18.14 -40.11
C VAL A 230 1.85 -17.32 -40.70
N VAL A 231 3.04 -17.91 -40.78
CA VAL A 231 4.22 -17.28 -41.40
C VAL A 231 4.70 -18.19 -42.52
N ASP A 232 4.54 -17.76 -43.76
CA ASP A 232 5.13 -18.43 -44.92
C ASP A 232 6.48 -17.78 -45.29
N GLN A 233 7.01 -18.06 -46.48
CA GLN A 233 8.30 -17.50 -46.94
C GLN A 233 8.24 -16.00 -47.24
N THR A 234 7.05 -15.45 -47.43
CA THR A 234 6.80 -14.11 -47.98
C THR A 234 5.74 -13.32 -47.23
N SER A 235 4.94 -13.95 -46.36
CA SER A 235 3.81 -13.31 -45.70
C SER A 235 3.66 -13.71 -44.22
N LEU A 236 3.10 -12.79 -43.46
CA LEU A 236 2.60 -12.96 -42.10
C LEU A 236 1.08 -12.77 -42.15
N SER A 237 0.32 -13.72 -41.62
CA SER A 237 -1.14 -13.70 -41.59
C SER A 237 -1.66 -14.04 -40.21
N ILE A 238 -2.77 -13.41 -39.81
CA ILE A 238 -3.47 -13.65 -38.55
C ILE A 238 -4.88 -14.14 -38.87
N TYR A 239 -5.29 -15.19 -38.17
CA TYR A 239 -6.62 -15.76 -38.25
C TYR A 239 -7.28 -15.73 -36.87
N VAL A 240 -8.57 -15.42 -36.85
CA VAL A 240 -9.41 -15.47 -35.65
C VAL A 240 -10.66 -16.27 -36.00
N ASP A 241 -10.98 -17.26 -35.17
CA ASP A 241 -12.13 -18.17 -35.29
C ASP A 241 -12.24 -18.80 -36.70
N GLY A 242 -11.08 -19.27 -37.19
CA GLY A 242 -10.95 -19.93 -38.49
C GLY A 242 -11.02 -19.00 -39.70
N THR A 243 -11.20 -17.70 -39.50
CA THR A 243 -11.33 -16.70 -40.58
C THR A 243 -10.06 -15.84 -40.68
N LEU A 244 -9.61 -15.54 -41.91
CA LEU A 244 -8.48 -14.63 -42.13
C LEU A 244 -8.86 -13.22 -41.67
N ASP A 245 -8.15 -12.68 -40.70
CA ASP A 245 -8.37 -11.34 -40.17
C ASP A 245 -7.53 -10.30 -40.94
N VAL A 246 -6.23 -10.59 -41.09
CA VAL A 246 -5.28 -9.71 -41.78
C VAL A 246 -4.07 -10.48 -42.34
N THR A 247 -3.48 -9.97 -43.41
CA THR A 247 -2.23 -10.49 -44.00
C THR A 247 -1.34 -9.34 -44.50
N ALA A 248 -0.03 -9.50 -44.39
CA ALA A 248 0.98 -8.57 -44.90
C ALA A 248 2.22 -9.30 -45.41
N LYS A 249 2.96 -8.66 -46.32
CA LYS A 249 4.24 -9.18 -46.82
C LYS A 249 5.33 -9.01 -45.77
N LEU A 250 6.19 -10.03 -45.65
CA LEU A 250 7.41 -9.97 -44.85
C LEU A 250 8.48 -9.14 -45.56
N ALA A 251 9.19 -8.33 -44.79
CA ALA A 251 10.44 -7.70 -45.17
C ALA A 251 11.63 -8.43 -44.53
N GLY A 252 12.72 -8.59 -45.29
CA GLY A 252 13.92 -9.32 -44.87
C GLY A 252 13.83 -10.83 -45.05
N SER A 253 14.90 -11.54 -44.67
CA SER A 253 15.01 -13.00 -44.75
C SER A 253 14.78 -13.64 -43.38
N LYS A 254 14.05 -14.75 -43.37
CA LYS A 254 13.76 -15.50 -42.14
C LYS A 254 15.03 -16.18 -41.64
N ILE A 255 15.26 -16.11 -40.32
CA ILE A 255 16.40 -16.70 -39.61
C ILE A 255 15.89 -17.39 -38.34
N PRO A 256 16.60 -18.38 -37.78
CA PRO A 256 16.13 -19.09 -36.61
C PRO A 256 16.24 -18.23 -35.35
N SER A 257 15.29 -18.38 -34.44
CA SER A 257 15.44 -17.87 -33.07
C SER A 257 16.42 -18.75 -32.28
N ALA A 258 17.02 -18.17 -31.25
CA ALA A 258 17.86 -18.87 -30.27
C ALA A 258 17.20 -18.95 -28.87
N ASP A 259 16.02 -18.36 -28.71
CA ASP A 259 15.30 -18.28 -27.45
C ASP A 259 14.22 -19.36 -27.34
N PRO A 260 13.87 -19.77 -26.12
CA PRO A 260 12.75 -20.68 -25.91
C PRO A 260 11.43 -20.05 -26.34
N ILE A 261 10.49 -20.89 -26.80
CA ILE A 261 9.11 -20.46 -26.98
C ILE A 261 8.46 -20.43 -25.59
N ASN A 262 7.99 -19.26 -25.21
CA ASN A 262 7.34 -18.99 -23.95
C ASN A 262 5.84 -18.75 -24.17
N LEU A 263 5.02 -19.25 -23.26
CA LEU A 263 3.59 -18.96 -23.19
C LEU A 263 3.35 -18.03 -22.02
N GLY A 264 2.54 -17.00 -22.24
CA GLY A 264 2.16 -16.02 -21.23
C GLY A 264 3.17 -14.89 -20.95
N THR A 265 4.29 -14.89 -21.67
CA THR A 265 5.33 -13.86 -21.59
C THR A 265 6.21 -13.90 -22.83
N ARG A 266 6.76 -12.76 -23.27
CA ARG A 266 7.83 -12.72 -24.28
C ARG A 266 9.18 -13.20 -23.78
N THR A 267 9.49 -13.03 -22.49
CA THR A 267 10.80 -13.39 -21.91
C THR A 267 10.66 -13.62 -20.41
N PRO A 268 11.20 -14.73 -19.86
CA PRO A 268 11.26 -14.95 -18.43
C PRO A 268 11.94 -13.77 -17.69
N GLY A 269 11.16 -13.04 -16.89
CA GLY A 269 11.61 -11.89 -16.08
C GLY A 269 10.94 -10.56 -16.42
N ASP A 270 10.37 -10.41 -17.62
CA ASP A 270 9.56 -9.24 -17.98
C ASP A 270 8.19 -9.34 -17.31
N THR A 271 7.73 -8.33 -16.56
CA THR A 271 6.44 -8.32 -15.86
C THR A 271 5.39 -7.40 -16.50
N ALA A 272 5.74 -6.63 -17.54
CA ALA A 272 4.88 -5.57 -18.07
C ALA A 272 3.71 -6.11 -18.91
N TYR A 273 3.89 -7.24 -19.60
CA TYR A 273 2.96 -7.73 -20.64
C TYR A 273 2.47 -9.15 -20.40
N ARG A 274 2.34 -9.56 -19.14
CA ARG A 274 2.00 -10.93 -18.78
C ARG A 274 0.56 -11.30 -19.15
N PHE A 275 0.38 -12.53 -19.64
CA PHE A 275 -0.94 -13.05 -19.98
C PHE A 275 -1.85 -13.19 -18.76
N ARG A 276 -3.08 -12.75 -18.93
CA ARG A 276 -4.18 -12.87 -17.97
C ARG A 276 -5.37 -13.51 -18.66
N GLY A 277 -5.64 -14.76 -18.34
CA GLY A 277 -6.67 -15.55 -19.01
C GLY A 277 -6.34 -17.03 -19.03
N ALA A 278 -7.03 -17.80 -19.88
CA ALA A 278 -6.78 -19.22 -20.10
C ALA A 278 -6.31 -19.49 -21.54
N LEU A 279 -5.37 -20.44 -21.68
CA LEU A 279 -4.87 -20.98 -22.94
C LEU A 279 -5.17 -22.47 -23.02
N ASP A 280 -5.61 -22.93 -24.18
CA ASP A 280 -5.88 -24.33 -24.44
C ASP A 280 -5.45 -24.72 -25.86
N GLU A 281 -5.12 -26.00 -26.04
CA GLU A 281 -4.77 -26.60 -27.33
C GLU A 281 -3.70 -25.80 -28.10
N VAL A 282 -2.60 -25.45 -27.42
CA VAL A 282 -1.50 -24.70 -28.03
C VAL A 282 -0.74 -25.62 -28.98
N CYS A 283 -0.76 -25.29 -30.27
CA CYS A 283 -0.19 -26.12 -31.33
C CYS A 283 0.83 -25.33 -32.16
N LEU A 284 1.92 -26.02 -32.52
CA LEU A 284 2.91 -25.55 -33.48
C LEU A 284 3.01 -26.52 -34.65
N PHE A 285 3.01 -25.99 -35.86
CA PHE A 285 3.09 -26.76 -37.10
C PHE A 285 4.27 -26.27 -37.94
N GLY A 286 5.04 -27.22 -38.50
CA GLY A 286 6.21 -26.98 -39.35
C GLY A 286 5.87 -26.61 -40.80
N ARG A 287 4.70 -25.97 -41.01
CA ARG A 287 4.26 -25.46 -42.31
C ARG A 287 3.24 -24.34 -42.14
N ALA A 288 3.12 -23.51 -43.18
CA ALA A 288 2.06 -22.51 -43.27
C ALA A 288 0.73 -23.19 -43.68
N PHE A 289 -0.35 -22.87 -42.96
CA PHE A 289 -1.69 -23.40 -43.23
C PHE A 289 -2.49 -22.52 -44.18
N GLY A 290 -3.34 -23.17 -44.99
CA GLY A 290 -4.37 -22.49 -45.78
C GLY A 290 -5.63 -22.18 -44.95
N PRO A 291 -6.53 -21.31 -45.47
CA PRO A 291 -7.78 -20.95 -44.78
C PRO A 291 -8.66 -22.14 -44.39
N GLU A 292 -8.80 -23.15 -45.25
CA GLU A 292 -9.65 -24.32 -44.98
C GLU A 292 -9.10 -25.21 -43.85
N GLU A 293 -7.78 -25.28 -43.69
CA GLU A 293 -7.14 -26.07 -42.64
C GLU A 293 -7.32 -25.43 -41.27
N LEU A 294 -7.17 -24.10 -41.20
CA LEU A 294 -7.43 -23.33 -39.99
C LEU A 294 -8.91 -23.29 -39.63
N LYS A 295 -9.78 -23.23 -40.63
CA LYS A 295 -11.22 -23.36 -40.44
C LYS A 295 -11.58 -24.73 -39.87
N THR A 296 -11.00 -25.80 -40.41
CA THR A 296 -11.21 -27.17 -39.89
C THR A 296 -10.72 -27.28 -38.44
N LEU A 297 -9.51 -26.80 -38.14
CA LEU A 297 -8.95 -26.82 -36.79
C LEU A 297 -9.84 -26.07 -35.78
N TYR A 298 -10.37 -24.91 -36.18
CA TYR A 298 -11.33 -24.16 -35.40
C TYR A 298 -12.66 -24.90 -35.23
N GLU A 299 -13.26 -25.44 -36.30
CA GLU A 299 -14.55 -26.13 -36.23
C GLU A 299 -14.49 -27.38 -35.34
N GLU A 300 -13.38 -28.12 -35.36
CA GLU A 300 -13.19 -29.27 -34.48
C GLU A 300 -12.99 -28.86 -33.02
N GLY A 301 -12.19 -27.82 -32.75
CA GLY A 301 -12.03 -27.29 -31.40
C GLY A 301 -13.35 -26.69 -30.85
N ARG A 302 -14.13 -26.03 -31.71
CA ARG A 302 -15.44 -25.49 -31.36
C ARG A 302 -16.43 -26.59 -31.02
N ALA A 303 -16.48 -27.67 -31.81
CA ALA A 303 -17.33 -28.80 -31.51
C ALA A 303 -17.00 -29.45 -30.16
N LEU A 304 -15.72 -29.45 -29.77
CA LEU A 304 -15.30 -29.88 -28.43
C LEU A 304 -15.69 -28.86 -27.35
N ALA A 305 -15.52 -27.56 -27.59
CA ALA A 305 -15.96 -26.51 -26.67
C ALA A 305 -17.47 -26.59 -26.41
N ASP A 306 -18.26 -26.81 -27.45
CA ASP A 306 -19.72 -26.97 -27.37
C ASP A 306 -20.11 -28.28 -26.65
N ALA A 307 -19.29 -29.33 -26.74
CA ALA A 307 -19.49 -30.60 -26.05
C ALA A 307 -19.01 -30.63 -24.59
N ASN A 308 -18.10 -29.72 -24.21
CA ASN A 308 -17.54 -29.59 -22.85
C ASN A 308 -18.20 -28.47 -22.02
N GLY A 309 -19.27 -27.84 -22.51
CA GLY A 309 -20.13 -27.04 -21.63
C GLY A 309 -20.63 -27.90 -20.48
N ALA A 310 -20.37 -27.51 -19.23
CA ALA A 310 -20.81 -28.29 -18.07
C ALA A 310 -22.33 -28.51 -18.15
N ASP A 311 -22.76 -29.77 -18.17
CA ASP A 311 -24.17 -30.07 -18.01
C ASP A 311 -24.59 -29.66 -16.59
N GLN A 312 -25.87 -29.35 -16.39
CA GLN A 312 -26.42 -28.98 -15.09
C GLN A 312 -26.09 -30.02 -14.02
N ALA A 313 -25.93 -31.29 -14.39
CA ALA A 313 -25.50 -32.37 -13.50
C ALA A 313 -24.09 -32.15 -12.90
N ASP A 314 -23.13 -31.63 -13.67
CA ASP A 314 -21.76 -31.36 -13.19
C ASP A 314 -21.74 -30.17 -12.23
N VAL A 315 -22.53 -29.14 -12.54
CA VAL A 315 -22.78 -27.99 -11.65
C VAL A 315 -23.39 -28.47 -10.34
N ASP A 316 -24.42 -29.32 -10.39
CA ASP A 316 -25.11 -29.83 -9.21
C ASP A 316 -24.19 -30.66 -8.32
N LEU A 317 -23.32 -31.50 -8.92
CA LEU A 317 -22.31 -32.29 -8.19
C LEU A 317 -21.26 -31.38 -7.52
N TYR A 318 -20.75 -30.37 -8.24
CA TYR A 318 -19.83 -29.39 -7.66
C TYR A 318 -20.45 -28.65 -6.45
N LEU A 319 -21.69 -28.17 -6.61
CA LEU A 319 -22.42 -27.50 -5.53
C LEU A 319 -22.67 -28.46 -4.35
N ALA A 320 -22.92 -29.75 -4.60
CA ALA A 320 -23.05 -30.75 -3.53
C ALA A 320 -21.74 -30.90 -2.72
N VAL A 321 -20.58 -30.98 -3.39
CA VAL A 321 -19.27 -30.99 -2.70
C VAL A 321 -19.07 -29.73 -1.87
N ARG A 322 -19.39 -28.56 -2.42
CA ARG A 322 -19.26 -27.28 -1.70
C ARG A 322 -20.18 -27.18 -0.47
N ARG A 323 -21.40 -27.73 -0.52
CA ARG A 323 -22.27 -27.86 0.67
C ARG A 323 -21.62 -28.70 1.76
N VAL A 324 -20.96 -29.81 1.42
CA VAL A 324 -20.21 -30.64 2.37
C VAL A 324 -19.03 -29.85 2.96
N LYS A 325 -18.22 -29.22 2.09
CA LYS A 325 -17.05 -28.42 2.49
C LYS A 325 -17.41 -27.30 3.46
N ARG A 326 -18.48 -26.55 3.18
CA ARG A 326 -18.99 -25.50 4.07
C ARG A 326 -19.35 -26.04 5.44
N ARG A 327 -20.05 -27.19 5.52
CA ARG A 327 -20.38 -27.83 6.81
C ARG A 327 -19.12 -28.23 7.58
N ILE A 328 -18.11 -28.78 6.91
CA ILE A 328 -16.83 -29.13 7.53
C ILE A 328 -16.14 -27.86 8.06
N MET A 329 -16.04 -26.81 7.25
CA MET A 329 -15.36 -25.56 7.63
C MET A 329 -16.03 -24.87 8.82
N LEU A 330 -17.37 -24.84 8.87
CA LEU A 330 -18.13 -24.27 9.98
C LEU A 330 -18.13 -25.16 11.25
N LYS A 331 -17.68 -26.41 11.16
CA LYS A 331 -17.45 -27.29 12.31
C LYS A 331 -16.06 -27.11 12.95
N ASP A 332 -15.19 -26.23 12.43
CA ASP A 332 -13.90 -25.96 13.08
C ASP A 332 -14.14 -25.45 14.51
N PRO A 333 -13.54 -26.07 15.55
CA PRO A 333 -13.71 -25.66 16.94
C PRO A 333 -13.25 -24.22 17.24
N LEU A 334 -12.49 -23.58 16.35
CA LEU A 334 -12.10 -22.17 16.44
C LEU A 334 -13.24 -21.21 16.07
N VAL A 335 -14.26 -21.70 15.36
CA VAL A 335 -15.51 -20.99 15.01
C VAL A 335 -16.52 -21.20 16.13
N ASP A 336 -16.18 -20.71 17.32
CA ASP A 336 -16.96 -20.87 18.57
C ASP A 336 -17.92 -19.70 18.86
N PHE A 337 -18.24 -18.91 17.82
CA PHE A 337 -19.10 -17.74 17.90
C PHE A 337 -20.24 -17.85 16.89
N SER A 338 -21.36 -17.19 17.20
CA SER A 338 -22.55 -17.16 16.34
C SER A 338 -23.01 -15.75 15.99
N GLN A 339 -22.32 -14.73 16.48
CA GLN A 339 -22.65 -13.33 16.25
C GLN A 339 -21.42 -12.55 15.79
N LEU A 340 -21.64 -11.60 14.88
CA LEU A 340 -20.63 -10.74 14.29
C LEU A 340 -21.06 -9.28 14.39
N LEU A 341 -20.18 -8.42 14.87
CA LEU A 341 -20.31 -6.96 14.74
C LEU A 341 -19.49 -6.51 13.53
N LEU A 342 -20.08 -5.73 12.63
CA LEU A 342 -19.41 -5.25 11.42
C LEU A 342 -19.95 -3.90 10.97
N VAL A 343 -19.27 -3.25 10.03
CA VAL A 343 -19.82 -2.09 9.32
C VAL A 343 -20.10 -2.42 7.86
N ASP A 344 -21.13 -1.77 7.34
CA ASP A 344 -21.52 -1.82 5.93
C ASP A 344 -21.56 -0.39 5.39
N VAL A 345 -20.57 -0.06 4.56
CA VAL A 345 -20.20 1.33 4.20
C VAL A 345 -19.83 1.42 2.72
N PRO A 346 -20.19 2.50 2.02
CA PRO A 346 -19.83 2.66 0.61
C PRO A 346 -18.33 2.96 0.43
N CYS A 347 -17.64 2.21 -0.42
CA CYS A 347 -16.34 2.59 -0.98
C CYS A 347 -16.52 3.45 -2.25
N TYR A 348 -15.76 4.55 -2.35
CA TYR A 348 -15.79 5.43 -3.52
C TYR A 348 -14.49 5.28 -4.31
N ASP A 349 -14.43 4.37 -5.28
CA ASP A 349 -13.19 4.15 -6.02
C ASP A 349 -12.80 5.30 -6.98
N ALA A 350 -13.50 6.45 -6.98
CA ALA A 350 -13.05 7.65 -7.70
C ALA A 350 -12.04 8.49 -6.89
N LEU A 351 -11.82 8.12 -5.62
CA LEU A 351 -10.91 8.77 -4.69
C LEU A 351 -10.05 7.71 -3.97
N ASN A 352 -9.32 6.92 -4.75
CA ASN A 352 -8.39 5.92 -4.23
C ASN A 352 -7.14 6.60 -3.69
N HIS A 353 -7.20 7.07 -2.44
CA HIS A 353 -6.04 7.53 -1.68
C HIS A 353 -6.32 7.29 -0.19
N GLU A 354 -5.40 6.64 0.52
CA GLU A 354 -5.68 6.16 1.88
C GLU A 354 -5.92 7.29 2.89
N SER A 355 -5.27 8.43 2.76
CA SER A 355 -5.62 9.57 3.62
C SER A 355 -6.99 10.20 3.31
N MET A 356 -7.71 9.78 2.27
CA MET A 356 -8.96 10.43 1.82
C MET A 356 -10.25 9.73 2.23
N HIS A 357 -10.24 8.41 2.43
CA HIS A 357 -11.50 7.70 2.74
C HIS A 357 -12.08 8.01 4.11
N ARG A 358 -11.30 8.68 4.96
CA ARG A 358 -11.73 9.20 6.26
C ARG A 358 -11.86 10.73 6.31
N VAL A 359 -11.75 11.42 5.18
CA VAL A 359 -11.68 12.90 5.12
C VAL A 359 -12.88 13.49 4.38
N PHE A 360 -13.13 14.76 4.69
CA PHE A 360 -13.93 15.71 3.94
C PHE A 360 -13.76 15.60 2.40
N PRO A 361 -14.68 15.18 1.48
CA PRO A 361 -16.11 14.89 1.57
C PRO A 361 -16.49 13.40 1.58
N GLN A 362 -15.56 12.44 1.48
CA GLN A 362 -15.90 11.00 1.42
C GLN A 362 -16.71 10.54 2.64
N ALA A 363 -16.39 11.10 3.80
CA ALA A 363 -17.11 10.86 5.02
C ALA A 363 -18.60 11.23 4.93
N GLN A 364 -19.02 12.12 4.02
CA GLN A 364 -20.35 12.78 3.95
C GLN A 364 -21.49 11.96 3.36
N ASN A 365 -21.24 10.75 2.86
CA ASN A 365 -22.29 9.96 2.19
C ASN A 365 -23.47 9.61 3.10
N ASN A 366 -23.31 9.68 4.44
CA ASN A 366 -24.40 9.54 5.42
C ASN A 366 -25.19 8.21 5.40
N VAL A 367 -24.71 7.21 4.67
CA VAL A 367 -25.39 5.92 4.45
C VAL A 367 -24.70 4.71 5.10
N GLY A 368 -23.72 4.93 5.97
CA GLY A 368 -23.05 3.83 6.66
C GLY A 368 -24.00 3.11 7.65
N ARG A 369 -23.72 1.84 7.94
CA ARG A 369 -24.48 1.05 8.93
C ARG A 369 -23.54 0.31 9.87
N LEU A 370 -23.89 0.27 11.15
CA LEU A 370 -23.25 -0.56 12.18
C LEU A 370 -24.17 -1.74 12.46
N LEU A 371 -23.75 -2.94 12.09
CA LEU A 371 -24.61 -4.12 12.06
C LEU A 371 -24.14 -5.18 13.05
N LEU A 372 -25.11 -5.76 13.76
CA LEU A 372 -24.97 -7.03 14.46
C LEU A 372 -25.65 -8.11 13.61
N VAL A 373 -24.88 -9.11 13.19
CA VAL A 373 -25.33 -10.26 12.39
C VAL A 373 -25.36 -11.49 13.29
N GLU A 374 -26.51 -12.16 13.35
CA GLU A 374 -26.71 -13.43 14.06
C GLU A 374 -26.75 -14.58 13.05
N GLY A 375 -25.82 -15.53 13.21
CA GLY A 375 -25.56 -16.61 12.28
C GLY A 375 -24.33 -16.35 11.41
N LEU A 376 -23.70 -17.44 10.97
CA LEU A 376 -22.56 -17.42 10.05
C LEU A 376 -23.00 -17.78 8.63
N ASP A 377 -24.05 -17.10 8.18
CA ASP A 377 -24.72 -17.34 6.92
C ASP A 377 -25.26 -16.02 6.33
N PRO A 378 -25.28 -15.82 5.00
CA PRO A 378 -25.85 -14.61 4.39
C PRO A 378 -27.32 -14.37 4.76
N GLY A 379 -28.07 -15.42 5.14
CA GLY A 379 -29.43 -15.34 5.67
C GLY A 379 -29.52 -15.01 7.16
N GLY A 380 -28.39 -14.79 7.83
CA GLY A 380 -28.32 -14.45 9.24
C GLY A 380 -29.16 -13.24 9.60
N ARG A 381 -29.71 -13.22 10.83
CA ARG A 381 -30.56 -12.11 11.28
C ARG A 381 -29.70 -10.88 11.49
N VAL A 382 -30.05 -9.78 10.84
CA VAL A 382 -29.31 -8.52 10.91
C VAL A 382 -30.05 -7.48 11.74
N ARG A 383 -29.34 -6.83 12.67
CA ARG A 383 -29.82 -5.67 13.43
C ARG A 383 -28.90 -4.48 13.22
N ASN A 384 -29.46 -3.32 12.90
CA ASN A 384 -28.71 -2.06 12.87
C ASN A 384 -28.62 -1.50 14.29
N LEU A 385 -27.41 -1.29 14.79
CA LEU A 385 -27.12 -0.70 16.09
C LEU A 385 -26.83 0.82 16.02
N GLY A 386 -26.74 1.38 14.82
CA GLY A 386 -26.44 2.79 14.64
C GLY A 386 -27.54 3.71 15.21
N PRO A 387 -27.21 4.74 16.01
CA PRO A 387 -28.19 5.67 16.59
C PRO A 387 -28.91 6.59 15.59
N GLY A 388 -28.49 6.62 14.32
CA GLY A 388 -29.16 7.41 13.29
C GLY A 388 -28.42 7.46 11.95
N PRO A 389 -28.89 8.29 11.00
CA PRO A 389 -28.21 8.51 9.73
C PRO A 389 -26.82 9.14 9.92
N GLY A 390 -25.85 8.74 9.09
CA GLY A 390 -24.47 9.21 9.18
C GLY A 390 -23.47 8.17 8.68
N MET A 391 -22.20 8.38 9.02
CA MET A 391 -21.14 7.42 8.75
C MET A 391 -20.73 6.72 10.03
N TYR A 392 -20.44 5.43 9.93
CA TYR A 392 -19.94 4.58 11.01
C TYR A 392 -18.61 4.02 10.59
N TRP A 393 -17.65 4.01 11.50
CA TRP A 393 -16.33 3.48 11.19
C TRP A 393 -15.72 2.80 12.41
N ARG A 394 -14.88 1.78 12.13
CA ARG A 394 -14.00 1.10 13.09
C ARG A 394 -14.64 0.79 14.46
N PRO A 395 -15.63 -0.11 14.50
CA PRO A 395 -16.11 -0.63 15.77
C PRO A 395 -15.02 -1.48 16.45
N GLU A 396 -15.11 -1.59 17.77
CA GLU A 396 -14.30 -2.45 18.63
C GLU A 396 -15.17 -2.98 19.78
N LEU A 397 -15.00 -4.25 20.12
CA LEU A 397 -15.66 -4.87 21.26
C LEU A 397 -14.81 -4.72 22.53
N SER A 398 -15.48 -4.47 23.66
CA SER A 398 -14.84 -4.60 24.98
C SER A 398 -14.27 -6.02 25.17
N PHE A 399 -13.28 -6.18 26.06
CA PHE A 399 -12.64 -7.49 26.26
C PHE A 399 -13.61 -8.60 26.68
N ASP A 400 -14.72 -8.24 27.34
CA ASP A 400 -15.81 -9.16 27.71
C ASP A 400 -16.93 -9.27 26.66
N ALA A 401 -16.78 -8.58 25.52
CA ALA A 401 -17.73 -8.49 24.40
C ALA A 401 -19.14 -7.98 24.77
N ARG A 402 -19.26 -7.22 25.86
CA ARG A 402 -20.56 -6.66 26.29
C ARG A 402 -20.84 -5.26 25.75
N LYS A 403 -19.80 -4.53 25.36
CA LYS A 403 -19.90 -3.16 24.87
C LYS A 403 -19.27 -3.00 23.49
N VAL A 404 -19.79 -2.02 22.77
CA VAL A 404 -19.30 -1.58 21.46
C VAL A 404 -18.77 -0.17 21.59
N LEU A 405 -17.50 0.02 21.23
CA LEU A 405 -16.85 1.32 21.03
C LEU A 405 -16.74 1.55 19.52
N PHE A 406 -17.08 2.74 19.04
CA PHE A 406 -17.07 3.04 17.61
C PHE A 406 -16.90 4.54 17.37
N CYS A 407 -16.52 4.94 16.16
CA CYS A 407 -16.64 6.33 15.75
C CYS A 407 -17.82 6.52 14.79
N HIS A 408 -18.51 7.65 14.95
CA HIS A 408 -19.69 7.99 14.18
C HIS A 408 -19.64 9.48 13.82
N ARG A 409 -19.96 9.77 12.56
CA ARG A 409 -20.23 11.13 12.09
C ARG A 409 -21.72 11.24 11.78
N PRO A 410 -22.52 11.87 12.64
CA PRO A 410 -23.93 12.14 12.36
C PRO A 410 -24.10 12.91 11.06
N ALA A 411 -25.22 12.71 10.36
CA ALA A 411 -25.44 13.34 9.05
C ALA A 411 -25.38 14.87 9.05
N GLN A 412 -25.80 15.48 10.15
CA GLN A 412 -25.78 16.92 10.40
C GLN A 412 -24.42 17.48 10.86
N ASP A 413 -23.49 16.61 11.28
CA ASP A 413 -22.18 16.99 11.80
C ASP A 413 -21.09 16.86 10.71
N ARG A 414 -20.02 17.64 10.85
CA ARG A 414 -18.90 17.63 9.89
C ARG A 414 -17.74 16.72 10.28
N THR A 415 -17.72 16.23 11.52
CA THR A 415 -16.58 15.52 12.12
C THR A 415 -17.03 14.26 12.87
N PHE A 416 -16.20 13.22 12.85
CA PHE A 416 -16.38 11.99 13.61
C PHE A 416 -16.10 12.19 15.09
N HIS A 417 -16.92 11.54 15.91
CA HIS A 417 -16.74 11.47 17.35
C HIS A 417 -16.81 10.03 17.84
N LEU A 418 -16.26 9.78 19.03
CA LEU A 418 -16.29 8.47 19.65
C LEU A 418 -17.59 8.25 20.43
N TYR A 419 -18.12 7.05 20.34
CA TYR A 419 -19.33 6.61 21.04
C TYR A 419 -19.11 5.22 21.65
N GLU A 420 -19.75 4.97 22.78
CA GLU A 420 -19.80 3.67 23.45
C GLU A 420 -21.27 3.32 23.74
N MET A 421 -21.64 2.05 23.59
CA MET A 421 -22.94 1.52 23.98
C MET A 421 -22.83 0.05 24.40
N ASP A 422 -23.88 -0.48 25.04
CA ASP A 422 -23.99 -1.92 25.25
C ASP A 422 -24.32 -2.63 23.93
N LEU A 423 -23.95 -3.91 23.79
CA LEU A 423 -24.12 -4.67 22.55
C LEU A 423 -25.59 -4.82 22.10
N ASP A 424 -26.54 -4.65 23.02
CA ASP A 424 -27.97 -4.64 22.73
C ASP A 424 -28.47 -3.32 22.12
N GLY A 425 -27.62 -2.29 22.06
CA GLY A 425 -27.92 -0.94 21.58
C GLY A 425 -28.36 0.03 22.69
N SER A 426 -28.42 -0.41 23.95
CA SER A 426 -28.76 0.44 25.08
C SER A 426 -27.54 1.22 25.62
N ASN A 427 -27.79 2.16 26.54
CA ASN A 427 -26.74 2.92 27.24
C ASN A 427 -25.75 3.67 26.32
N LEU A 428 -26.22 4.13 25.16
CA LEU A 428 -25.42 4.93 24.24
C LEU A 428 -24.89 6.22 24.89
N ARG A 429 -23.59 6.44 24.74
CA ARG A 429 -22.86 7.62 25.24
C ARG A 429 -21.88 8.13 24.20
N GLN A 430 -21.92 9.42 23.91
CA GLN A 430 -20.87 10.13 23.17
C GLN A 430 -19.71 10.46 24.13
N LEU A 431 -18.48 10.16 23.71
CA LEU A 431 -17.27 10.33 24.51
C LEU A 431 -16.47 11.57 24.13
N THR A 432 -16.37 11.88 22.83
CA THR A 432 -15.60 13.03 22.35
C THR A 432 -16.48 14.07 21.65
N PHE A 433 -16.00 15.31 21.68
CA PHE A 433 -16.70 16.49 21.17
C PHE A 433 -15.68 17.48 20.57
N GLY A 434 -16.15 18.38 19.71
CA GLY A 434 -15.35 19.47 19.15
C GLY A 434 -15.46 19.55 17.63
N SER A 435 -14.51 20.24 17.01
CA SER A 435 -14.39 20.42 15.56
C SER A 435 -13.30 19.54 14.96
N TYR A 436 -12.99 18.41 15.60
CA TYR A 436 -11.93 17.49 15.21
C TYR A 436 -12.51 16.10 15.02
N ASP A 437 -11.91 15.35 14.12
CA ASP A 437 -12.24 13.96 13.86
C ASP A 437 -11.51 13.08 14.87
N ASP A 438 -12.29 12.23 15.56
CA ASP A 438 -11.80 11.17 16.43
C ASP A 438 -12.21 9.81 15.87
N LEU A 439 -11.22 8.99 15.55
CA LEU A 439 -11.36 7.81 14.70
C LEU A 439 -10.66 6.58 15.29
N ASP A 440 -11.01 5.41 14.76
CA ASP A 440 -10.38 4.12 15.01
C ASP A 440 -10.14 3.79 16.50
N PRO A 441 -11.15 3.90 17.38
CA PRO A 441 -10.96 3.75 18.81
C PRO A 441 -10.71 2.29 19.23
N ILE A 442 -9.89 2.10 20.28
CA ILE A 442 -9.63 0.82 20.93
C ILE A 442 -9.65 0.93 22.46
N TYR A 443 -10.04 -0.17 23.12
CA TYR A 443 -9.95 -0.28 24.58
C TYR A 443 -8.52 -0.60 25.04
N ALA A 444 -8.04 0.12 26.04
CA ALA A 444 -6.82 -0.20 26.78
C ALA A 444 -7.11 -1.13 27.97
N PRO A 445 -6.15 -1.97 28.39
CA PRO A 445 -6.35 -2.86 29.54
C PRO A 445 -6.43 -2.11 30.89
N ASP A 446 -5.96 -0.86 30.96
CA ASP A 446 -6.06 -0.01 32.16
C ASP A 446 -7.40 0.76 32.26
N GLY A 447 -8.27 0.62 31.26
CA GLY A 447 -9.57 1.30 31.20
C GLY A 447 -9.55 2.63 30.44
N HIS A 448 -8.41 3.07 29.90
CA HIS A 448 -8.38 4.18 28.95
C HIS A 448 -8.94 3.77 27.58
N ILE A 449 -9.21 4.79 26.76
CA ILE A 449 -9.57 4.64 25.35
C ILE A 449 -8.45 5.29 24.53
N LEU A 450 -7.88 4.55 23.59
CA LEU A 450 -6.95 5.08 22.59
C LEU A 450 -7.65 5.23 21.25
N PHE A 451 -7.25 6.22 20.48
CA PHE A 451 -7.88 6.55 19.19
C PHE A 451 -6.94 7.44 18.38
N LEU A 452 -7.34 7.72 17.15
CA LEU A 452 -6.67 8.63 16.24
C LEU A 452 -7.39 9.97 16.22
N SER A 453 -6.65 11.07 16.28
CA SER A 453 -7.22 12.41 16.28
C SER A 453 -6.44 13.34 15.38
N ASN A 454 -7.14 14.25 14.69
CA ASN A 454 -6.49 15.34 13.95
C ASN A 454 -6.33 16.63 14.78
N ARG A 455 -6.57 16.57 16.10
CA ARG A 455 -6.22 17.64 17.05
C ARG A 455 -4.73 18.03 17.03
N GLY A 456 -3.86 17.20 16.45
CA GLY A 456 -2.46 17.53 16.23
C GLY A 456 -2.22 18.68 15.25
N ASN A 457 -3.25 19.11 14.51
CA ASN A 457 -3.24 20.21 13.53
C ASN A 457 -2.07 20.14 12.54
N SER A 458 -1.84 18.95 11.98
CA SER A 458 -0.84 18.69 10.94
C SER A 458 -1.50 18.11 9.70
N TYR A 459 -0.82 18.18 8.56
CA TYR A 459 -1.35 17.72 7.26
C TYR A 459 -0.40 16.74 6.58
N ALA A 460 -0.97 15.78 5.85
CA ALA A 460 -0.21 14.82 5.06
C ALA A 460 0.58 15.52 3.95
N ARG A 461 1.83 15.10 3.73
CA ARG A 461 2.73 15.78 2.78
C ARG A 461 2.46 15.49 1.30
N CYS A 462 1.74 14.41 0.99
CA CYS A 462 1.49 13.99 -0.39
C CYS A 462 0.22 14.61 -1.01
N ALA A 463 -0.62 15.32 -0.23
CA ALA A 463 -1.88 15.81 -0.77
C ALA A 463 -2.52 16.99 -0.01
N VAL A 464 -3.39 17.70 -0.72
CA VAL A 464 -3.96 18.98 -0.29
C VAL A 464 -5.11 18.80 0.68
N GLY A 465 -5.03 19.43 1.86
CA GLY A 465 -6.14 19.49 2.82
C GLY A 465 -6.46 18.14 3.46
N HIS A 466 -5.53 17.19 3.44
CA HIS A 466 -5.65 15.92 4.15
C HIS A 466 -5.07 16.08 5.56
N PRO A 467 -5.89 16.20 6.62
CA PRO A 467 -5.37 16.26 7.97
C PRO A 467 -4.65 14.94 8.32
N SER A 468 -3.50 15.06 8.97
CA SER A 468 -2.81 13.92 9.57
C SER A 468 -3.50 13.57 10.89
N TYR A 469 -3.80 12.29 11.04
CA TYR A 469 -4.29 11.73 12.29
C TYR A 469 -3.12 11.20 13.12
N VAL A 470 -3.16 11.45 14.42
CA VAL A 470 -2.13 11.00 15.37
C VAL A 470 -2.77 10.33 16.58
N LEU A 471 -2.05 9.39 17.20
CA LEU A 471 -2.54 8.69 18.38
C LEU A 471 -2.79 9.64 19.55
N ALA A 472 -3.98 9.48 20.13
CA ALA A 472 -4.44 10.13 21.33
C ALA A 472 -5.01 9.10 22.31
N ARG A 473 -5.14 9.51 23.56
CA ARG A 473 -5.81 8.74 24.60
C ARG A 473 -6.70 9.63 25.46
N CYS A 474 -7.73 9.04 26.06
CA CYS A 474 -8.54 9.67 27.10
C CYS A 474 -9.00 8.63 28.14
N ASP A 475 -9.54 9.10 29.25
CA ASP A 475 -10.20 8.24 30.23
C ASP A 475 -11.45 7.57 29.61
N ALA A 476 -11.96 6.50 30.23
CA ALA A 476 -13.25 5.90 29.88
C ALA A 476 -14.45 6.89 29.86
N SER A 477 -14.28 8.09 30.42
CA SER A 477 -15.28 9.15 30.41
C SER A 477 -15.18 10.11 29.21
N GLY A 478 -14.12 10.01 28.40
CA GLY A 478 -13.82 10.95 27.33
C GLY A 478 -13.00 12.18 27.75
N LYS A 479 -12.69 12.33 29.05
CA LYS A 479 -11.89 13.44 29.60
C LYS A 479 -10.40 13.09 29.65
N ASN A 480 -9.57 14.08 30.00
CA ASN A 480 -8.12 13.91 30.09
C ASN A 480 -7.54 13.46 28.75
N LEU A 481 -7.94 14.14 27.68
CA LEU A 481 -7.51 13.84 26.33
C LEU A 481 -6.07 14.30 26.13
N TYR A 482 -5.15 13.38 25.84
CA TYR A 482 -3.76 13.68 25.51
C TYR A 482 -3.40 13.14 24.13
N ILE A 483 -2.66 13.93 23.35
CA ILE A 483 -1.96 13.43 22.18
C ILE A 483 -0.72 12.68 22.67
N ILE A 484 -0.60 11.41 22.31
CA ILE A 484 0.50 10.54 22.75
C ILE A 484 1.49 10.22 21.64
N SER A 485 1.27 10.77 20.44
CA SER A 485 2.20 10.69 19.32
C SER A 485 2.81 12.04 18.97
N ALA A 486 4.11 12.01 18.69
CA ALA A 486 4.82 13.13 18.10
C ALA A 486 4.81 13.08 16.57
N SER A 487 4.02 12.25 15.88
CA SER A 487 4.06 12.19 14.41
C SER A 487 3.48 13.43 13.73
N ASN A 488 4.06 13.84 12.60
CA ASN A 488 3.54 14.83 11.66
C ASN A 488 2.83 14.12 10.51
N GLU A 489 3.23 12.87 10.25
CA GLU A 489 2.60 12.00 9.28
C GLU A 489 1.39 11.27 9.86
N PRO A 490 0.45 10.88 8.99
CA PRO A 490 -0.70 10.10 9.38
C PRO A 490 -0.35 8.75 10.03
N GLU A 491 -1.12 8.42 11.06
CA GLU A 491 -1.12 7.14 11.76
C GLU A 491 -2.50 6.50 11.63
N TYR A 492 -2.55 5.16 11.52
CA TYR A 492 -3.79 4.43 11.22
C TYR A 492 -3.96 3.13 12.00
N THR A 493 -5.23 2.75 12.19
CA THR A 493 -5.67 1.42 12.61
C THR A 493 -4.94 0.85 13.83
N PRO A 494 -5.01 1.49 15.01
CA PRO A 494 -4.40 0.94 16.20
C PRO A 494 -5.05 -0.39 16.63
N ALA A 495 -4.26 -1.26 17.25
CA ALA A 495 -4.67 -2.52 17.86
C ALA A 495 -3.83 -2.85 19.11
N MET A 496 -4.42 -3.51 20.11
CA MET A 496 -3.67 -3.95 21.30
C MET A 496 -2.88 -5.23 21.01
N LEU A 497 -1.58 -5.22 21.32
CA LEU A 497 -0.72 -6.42 21.32
C LEU A 497 -0.92 -7.24 22.61
N PRO A 498 -0.64 -8.56 22.59
CA PRO A 498 -0.77 -9.43 23.77
C PRO A 498 0.09 -9.00 24.97
N ASN A 499 1.17 -8.26 24.72
CA ASN A 499 2.06 -7.74 25.76
C ASN A 499 1.61 -6.40 26.38
N GLY A 500 0.44 -5.89 26.01
CA GLY A 500 -0.11 -4.62 26.53
C GLY A 500 0.36 -3.37 25.80
N ARG A 501 1.19 -3.49 24.76
CA ARG A 501 1.57 -2.37 23.87
C ARG A 501 0.52 -2.16 22.78
N VAL A 502 0.54 -0.99 22.17
CA VAL A 502 -0.32 -0.59 21.03
C VAL A 502 0.47 -0.79 19.75
N LEU A 503 -0.08 -1.52 18.78
CA LEU A 503 0.39 -1.63 17.40
C LEU A 503 -0.39 -0.65 16.52
N TYR A 504 0.25 -0.01 15.55
CA TYR A 504 -0.42 0.89 14.61
C TYR A 504 0.42 1.06 13.34
N THR A 505 -0.21 1.52 12.26
CA THR A 505 0.48 1.92 11.03
C THR A 505 0.91 3.37 11.14
N ARG A 506 2.11 3.68 10.67
CA ARG A 506 2.58 5.06 10.55
C ARG A 506 3.32 5.25 9.23
N TRP A 507 2.99 6.34 8.58
CA TRP A 507 3.72 6.83 7.42
C TRP A 507 5.08 7.37 7.84
N GLU A 508 6.12 7.07 7.07
CA GLU A 508 7.49 7.50 7.39
C GLU A 508 8.21 8.01 6.16
N TYR A 509 8.09 9.31 5.92
CA TYR A 509 8.78 10.01 4.84
C TYR A 509 9.97 10.85 5.35
N THR A 510 10.32 10.79 6.64
CA THR A 510 11.42 11.61 7.20
C THR A 510 12.75 11.23 6.57
N ASP A 511 13.33 12.16 5.81
CA ASP A 511 14.54 11.95 4.98
C ASP A 511 14.39 10.80 3.96
N LYS A 512 13.16 10.41 3.61
CA LYS A 512 12.84 9.34 2.63
C LYS A 512 11.92 9.87 1.55
N GLU A 513 11.69 9.04 0.53
CA GLU A 513 10.77 9.41 -0.55
C GLU A 513 9.33 9.53 -0.03
N LEU A 514 8.47 10.20 -0.79
CA LEU A 514 7.14 10.65 -0.39
C LEU A 514 6.02 9.74 -0.92
N PHE A 515 6.05 8.41 -0.84
CA PHE A 515 4.91 7.62 -1.36
C PHE A 515 4.70 6.24 -0.72
N ARG A 516 5.75 5.49 -0.39
CA ARG A 516 5.73 4.02 -0.31
C ARG A 516 6.01 3.43 1.06
N ILE A 517 6.35 4.20 2.08
CA ILE A 517 6.66 3.62 3.40
C ILE A 517 5.55 3.92 4.41
N GLN A 518 4.61 2.99 4.53
CA GLN A 518 3.61 2.97 5.59
C GLN A 518 3.77 1.69 6.41
N SER A 519 4.60 1.81 7.45
CA SER A 519 5.14 0.69 8.23
C SER A 519 4.42 0.50 9.56
N LEU A 520 4.67 -0.63 10.23
CA LEU A 520 4.10 -0.91 11.54
C LEU A 520 4.98 -0.35 12.65
N TRP A 521 4.35 0.25 13.66
CA TRP A 521 4.95 0.85 14.83
C TRP A 521 4.26 0.39 16.11
N SER A 522 4.94 0.54 17.25
CA SER A 522 4.38 0.19 18.54
C SER A 522 4.73 1.19 19.64
N THR A 523 3.82 1.42 20.58
CA THR A 523 3.99 2.32 21.72
C THR A 523 3.32 1.77 22.98
N ASN A 524 3.65 2.27 24.16
CA ASN A 524 2.88 1.99 25.37
C ASN A 524 1.58 2.79 25.37
N THR A 525 0.62 2.44 26.24
CA THR A 525 -0.69 3.13 26.30
C THR A 525 -0.60 4.58 26.76
N ASP A 526 0.54 5.01 27.31
CA ASP A 526 0.85 6.38 27.71
C ASP A 526 1.70 7.15 26.67
N GLY A 527 2.04 6.53 25.54
CA GLY A 527 2.88 7.11 24.48
C GLY A 527 4.38 6.90 24.66
N THR A 528 4.81 6.29 25.76
CA THR A 528 6.24 6.02 26.02
C THR A 528 6.75 4.84 25.20
N GLY A 529 8.07 4.78 24.99
CA GLY A 529 8.72 3.63 24.37
C GLY A 529 8.41 3.42 22.89
N THR A 530 7.84 4.40 22.19
CA THR A 530 7.45 4.32 20.77
C THR A 530 8.58 3.81 19.86
N SER A 531 8.41 2.72 19.14
CA SER A 531 9.43 2.12 18.27
C SER A 531 8.83 1.50 17.02
N ALA A 532 9.59 1.47 15.92
CA ALA A 532 9.22 0.69 14.75
C ALA A 532 9.00 -0.78 15.13
N TYR A 533 7.91 -1.37 14.63
CA TYR A 533 7.55 -2.76 14.84
C TYR A 533 8.09 -3.63 13.69
N TRP A 534 7.84 -3.21 12.44
CA TRP A 534 8.35 -3.85 11.22
C TRP A 534 8.19 -2.91 10.02
N GLY A 535 9.12 -2.94 9.06
CA GLY A 535 8.94 -2.36 7.72
C GLY A 535 9.51 -0.96 7.50
N ASN A 536 10.19 -0.36 8.47
CA ASN A 536 10.65 1.04 8.40
C ASN A 536 11.69 1.32 7.28
N GLN A 537 12.27 0.27 6.69
CA GLN A 537 13.22 0.30 5.58
C GLN A 537 12.81 -0.65 4.45
N SER A 538 11.51 -0.95 4.34
CA SER A 538 10.97 -1.93 3.39
C SER A 538 10.14 -1.25 2.32
N TYR A 539 10.36 -1.64 1.07
CA TYR A 539 9.57 -1.21 -0.09
C TYR A 539 8.36 -2.13 -0.32
N TRP A 540 8.40 -3.38 0.14
CA TRP A 540 7.35 -4.38 -0.04
C TRP A 540 6.81 -4.95 1.28
N PRO A 541 5.48 -5.04 1.44
CA PRO A 541 4.52 -4.19 0.74
C PRO A 541 4.77 -2.72 1.11
N ASP A 542 4.25 -1.79 0.31
CA ASP A 542 4.36 -0.37 0.58
C ASP A 542 3.50 0.07 1.77
N MET A 543 2.30 -0.50 1.91
CA MET A 543 1.39 -0.17 3.01
C MET A 543 0.89 -1.38 3.80
N LEU A 544 1.25 -1.42 5.08
CA LEU A 544 0.76 -2.39 6.06
C LEU A 544 -0.31 -1.72 6.93
N VAL A 545 -1.58 -2.09 6.79
CA VAL A 545 -2.70 -1.51 7.56
C VAL A 545 -3.58 -2.57 8.18
N GLU A 546 -4.44 -2.16 9.12
CA GLU A 546 -5.45 -3.02 9.76
C GLU A 546 -4.85 -4.22 10.49
N ALA A 547 -3.59 -4.08 10.94
CA ALA A 547 -2.83 -5.15 11.55
C ALA A 547 -3.44 -5.59 12.89
N ARG A 548 -3.51 -6.90 13.12
CA ARG A 548 -4.01 -7.51 14.36
C ARG A 548 -3.07 -8.62 14.84
N PRO A 549 -2.86 -8.77 16.16
CA PRO A 549 -2.10 -9.90 16.69
C PRO A 549 -2.85 -11.21 16.46
N ILE A 550 -2.10 -12.26 16.13
CA ILE A 550 -2.62 -13.61 15.99
C ILE A 550 -2.69 -14.26 17.39
N PRO A 551 -3.86 -14.72 17.86
CA PRO A 551 -4.03 -15.29 19.19
C PRO A 551 -3.02 -16.40 19.50
N GLY A 552 -2.41 -16.36 20.68
CA GLY A 552 -1.45 -17.37 21.14
C GLY A 552 -0.03 -17.25 20.58
N THR A 553 0.28 -16.19 19.81
CA THR A 553 1.58 -16.00 19.16
C THR A 553 2.08 -14.55 19.30
N ASP A 554 3.32 -14.30 18.86
CA ASP A 554 3.90 -12.96 18.68
C ASP A 554 3.77 -12.43 17.23
N ARG A 555 3.04 -13.14 16.37
CA ARG A 555 2.84 -12.80 14.95
C ARG A 555 1.66 -11.85 14.78
N VAL A 556 1.66 -11.07 13.70
CA VAL A 556 0.54 -10.18 13.35
C VAL A 556 0.10 -10.41 11.91
N ILE A 557 -1.21 -10.47 11.68
CA ILE A 557 -1.81 -10.50 10.34
C ILE A 557 -2.20 -9.07 9.94
N PHE A 558 -2.09 -8.72 8.66
CA PHE A 558 -2.36 -7.36 8.19
C PHE A 558 -2.90 -7.35 6.75
N SER A 559 -3.51 -6.22 6.37
CA SER A 559 -3.89 -5.92 4.98
C SER A 559 -2.76 -5.14 4.29
N GLY A 560 -2.21 -5.69 3.21
CA GLY A 560 -1.29 -5.04 2.30
C GLY A 560 -2.06 -4.32 1.19
N GLN A 561 -2.47 -3.08 1.43
CA GLN A 561 -3.26 -2.25 0.51
C GLN A 561 -2.36 -1.27 -0.26
N GLY A 562 -2.91 -0.58 -1.26
CA GLY A 562 -2.17 0.44 -2.00
C GLY A 562 -2.37 1.82 -1.39
N HIS A 563 -1.34 2.67 -1.46
CA HIS A 563 -1.43 4.05 -1.00
C HIS A 563 -2.50 4.87 -1.76
N HIS A 564 -2.59 4.67 -3.07
CA HIS A 564 -3.57 5.21 -4.02
C HIS A 564 -4.48 4.13 -4.61
N ASP A 565 -4.58 2.98 -3.95
CA ASP A 565 -5.37 1.83 -4.37
C ASP A 565 -5.84 1.04 -3.14
N ILE A 566 -6.81 1.63 -2.44
CA ILE A 566 -7.34 1.11 -1.16
C ILE A 566 -8.34 -0.03 -1.34
N VAL A 567 -8.55 -0.49 -2.58
CA VAL A 567 -9.54 -1.52 -2.94
C VAL A 567 -8.90 -2.80 -3.44
N HIS A 568 -7.67 -2.74 -3.93
CA HIS A 568 -6.84 -3.89 -4.22
C HIS A 568 -5.85 -4.15 -3.08
N GLY A 569 -5.33 -5.37 -3.03
CA GLY A 569 -4.32 -5.73 -2.04
C GLY A 569 -4.42 -7.19 -1.61
N SER A 570 -3.49 -7.58 -0.75
CA SER A 570 -3.34 -8.94 -0.25
C SER A 570 -3.31 -8.98 1.28
N ILE A 571 -3.52 -10.15 1.89
CA ILE A 571 -3.25 -10.38 3.31
C ILE A 571 -1.84 -10.92 3.48
N GLY A 572 -1.11 -10.38 4.47
CA GLY A 572 0.20 -10.87 4.87
C GLY A 572 0.28 -11.14 6.37
N ILE A 573 1.33 -11.85 6.77
CA ILE A 573 1.69 -12.07 8.18
C ILE A 573 3.11 -11.56 8.42
N ILE A 574 3.31 -10.92 9.57
CA ILE A 574 4.61 -10.52 10.08
C ILE A 574 5.04 -11.40 11.25
N ASP A 575 6.24 -11.99 11.13
CA ASP A 575 6.98 -12.67 12.19
C ASP A 575 8.33 -11.99 12.44
N ARG A 576 8.39 -11.21 13.53
CA ARG A 576 9.58 -10.44 13.93
C ARG A 576 10.75 -11.30 14.38
N SER A 577 10.52 -12.58 14.69
CA SER A 577 11.61 -13.51 15.01
C SER A 577 12.49 -13.82 13.79
N LYS A 578 11.96 -13.58 12.58
CA LYS A 578 12.66 -13.83 11.31
C LYS A 578 13.30 -12.57 10.73
N GLY A 579 12.83 -11.39 11.11
CA GLY A 579 13.41 -10.10 10.71
C GLY A 579 12.43 -8.94 10.82
N PHE A 580 12.93 -7.73 10.56
CA PHE A 580 12.20 -6.47 10.77
C PHE A 580 11.94 -5.69 9.49
N ASN A 581 12.43 -6.17 8.36
CA ASN A 581 12.30 -5.55 7.06
C ASN A 581 12.29 -6.62 5.98
N TYR A 582 11.65 -6.32 4.86
CA TYR A 582 11.58 -7.17 3.68
C TYR A 582 12.97 -7.68 3.24
N PRO A 583 13.10 -8.96 2.85
CA PRO A 583 12.04 -9.99 2.82
C PRO A 583 11.82 -10.67 4.18
N HIS A 584 12.64 -10.35 5.17
CA HIS A 584 12.70 -11.08 6.43
C HIS A 584 11.54 -10.76 7.36
N GLY A 585 10.83 -11.79 7.77
CA GLY A 585 9.66 -11.67 8.65
C GLY A 585 8.37 -11.34 7.94
N LEU A 586 8.33 -11.30 6.61
CA LEU A 586 7.10 -11.20 5.82
C LEU A 586 6.77 -12.53 5.16
N THR A 587 5.50 -12.93 5.25
CA THR A 587 4.89 -13.97 4.42
C THR A 587 3.56 -13.49 3.87
N LYS A 588 3.20 -13.97 2.68
CA LYS A 588 1.98 -13.60 1.97
C LYS A 588 0.95 -14.72 2.08
N VAL A 589 -0.23 -14.42 2.63
CA VAL A 589 -1.31 -15.40 2.79
C VAL A 589 -2.09 -15.54 1.50
N THR A 590 -2.67 -14.45 1.00
CA THR A 590 -3.47 -14.46 -0.23
C THR A 590 -2.58 -14.29 -1.44
N VAL A 591 -1.95 -15.37 -1.88
CA VAL A 591 -1.06 -15.41 -3.05
C VAL A 591 -1.82 -15.40 -4.38
N ASP A 592 -3.12 -15.16 -4.38
CA ASP A 592 -3.94 -14.89 -5.57
C ASP A 592 -3.95 -13.42 -5.96
N ALA A 593 -3.78 -12.48 -5.02
CA ALA A 593 -3.64 -11.05 -5.30
C ALA A 593 -2.16 -10.58 -5.28
N PRO A 594 -1.75 -9.55 -6.04
CA PRO A 594 -0.46 -8.89 -5.87
C PRO A 594 -0.48 -7.94 -4.66
N TRP A 595 0.69 -7.51 -4.17
CA TRP A 595 0.72 -6.28 -3.35
C TRP A 595 0.29 -5.11 -4.23
N ALA A 596 -0.65 -4.32 -3.74
CA ALA A 596 -1.17 -3.20 -4.52
C ALA A 596 -0.06 -2.20 -4.83
N GLU A 597 -0.10 -1.61 -6.03
CA GLU A 597 0.85 -0.61 -6.56
C GLU A 597 2.32 -1.00 -6.76
N VAL A 598 2.89 -1.82 -5.87
CA VAL A 598 4.31 -2.22 -5.92
C VAL A 598 4.54 -3.63 -6.46
N GLY A 599 3.48 -4.41 -6.67
CA GLY A 599 3.57 -5.79 -7.12
C GLY A 599 4.31 -6.70 -6.12
N ASP A 600 4.50 -7.96 -6.49
CA ASP A 600 5.25 -8.91 -5.67
C ASP A 600 6.76 -8.62 -5.75
N GLY A 601 7.45 -8.73 -4.61
CA GLY A 601 8.89 -8.51 -4.55
C GLY A 601 9.71 -9.71 -5.06
N PRO A 602 11.02 -9.55 -5.29
CA PRO A 602 11.88 -10.61 -5.86
C PRO A 602 12.06 -11.84 -4.96
N GLU A 603 11.84 -11.71 -3.65
CA GLU A 603 11.95 -12.77 -2.64
C GLU A 603 10.61 -13.01 -1.92
N GLU A 604 9.48 -12.84 -2.63
CA GLU A 604 8.14 -13.09 -2.11
C GLU A 604 8.00 -14.55 -1.62
N ARG A 605 7.31 -14.74 -0.48
CA ARG A 605 7.13 -16.07 0.13
C ARG A 605 5.67 -16.29 0.50
N PRO A 606 5.04 -17.39 0.05
CA PRO A 606 3.73 -17.76 0.57
C PRO A 606 3.83 -18.10 2.07
N GLU A 607 2.77 -17.86 2.82
CA GLU A 607 2.63 -18.39 4.19
C GLU A 607 2.50 -19.92 4.16
N CYS A 608 1.85 -20.45 3.12
CA CYS A 608 1.61 -21.88 2.96
C CYS A 608 1.88 -22.31 1.51
N ASP A 609 2.77 -23.28 1.33
CA ASP A 609 3.08 -23.84 0.01
C ASP A 609 1.90 -24.61 -0.61
N GLU A 610 0.95 -25.05 0.22
CA GLU A 610 -0.27 -25.75 -0.21
C GLU A 610 -1.44 -24.80 -0.54
N TYR A 611 -1.21 -23.48 -0.55
CA TYR A 611 -2.26 -22.51 -0.88
C TYR A 611 -2.83 -22.77 -2.28
N HIS A 612 -4.15 -22.96 -2.37
CA HIS A 612 -4.83 -23.09 -3.65
C HIS A 612 -5.66 -21.83 -3.97
N PRO A 613 -5.40 -21.12 -5.08
CA PRO A 613 -6.27 -20.03 -5.51
C PRO A 613 -7.63 -20.57 -5.96
N SER A 614 -8.70 -19.84 -5.68
CA SER A 614 -10.06 -20.18 -6.13
C SER A 614 -10.86 -18.90 -6.29
N GLY A 615 -11.24 -18.59 -7.54
CA GLY A 615 -11.79 -17.31 -7.95
C GLY A 615 -10.74 -16.24 -8.20
N ASP A 616 -11.09 -15.23 -9.00
CA ASP A 616 -10.21 -14.10 -9.37
C ASP A 616 -10.41 -12.92 -8.42
N TYR A 617 -10.17 -13.11 -7.12
CA TYR A 617 -10.33 -12.04 -6.14
C TYR A 617 -9.23 -10.99 -6.29
N VAL A 618 -9.63 -9.72 -6.27
CA VAL A 618 -8.74 -8.58 -6.60
C VAL A 618 -8.29 -7.79 -5.38
N GLY A 619 -8.92 -7.98 -4.22
CA GLY A 619 -8.59 -7.26 -3.01
C GLY A 619 -9.05 -7.93 -1.73
N TYR A 620 -8.25 -7.79 -0.67
CA TYR A 620 -8.54 -8.28 0.67
C TYR A 620 -8.31 -7.22 1.74
N ARG A 621 -9.21 -7.16 2.73
CA ARG A 621 -9.17 -6.17 3.81
C ARG A 621 -9.69 -6.71 5.14
N THR A 622 -9.32 -6.00 6.19
CA THR A 622 -9.78 -6.14 7.57
C THR A 622 -9.72 -7.56 8.12
N PRO A 623 -8.54 -8.24 8.09
CA PRO A 623 -8.42 -9.58 8.62
C PRO A 623 -8.67 -9.59 10.14
N PHE A 624 -9.42 -10.57 10.63
CA PHE A 624 -9.58 -10.86 12.05
C PHE A 624 -9.12 -12.29 12.34
N PRO A 625 -7.94 -12.49 12.96
CA PRO A 625 -7.39 -13.83 13.19
C PRO A 625 -8.15 -14.58 14.30
N LEU A 626 -8.55 -15.82 14.00
CA LEU A 626 -9.04 -16.77 15.00
C LEU A 626 -7.90 -17.66 15.52
N SER A 627 -6.93 -17.96 14.65
CA SER A 627 -5.67 -18.67 14.93
C SER A 627 -4.61 -18.29 13.89
N GLU A 628 -3.46 -18.98 13.88
CA GLU A 628 -2.46 -18.87 12.79
C GLU A 628 -2.99 -19.33 11.43
N GLU A 629 -4.01 -20.21 11.41
CA GLU A 629 -4.48 -20.81 10.17
C GLU A 629 -5.82 -20.27 9.69
N VAL A 630 -6.67 -19.75 10.58
CA VAL A 630 -8.07 -19.40 10.28
C VAL A 630 -8.37 -17.97 10.71
N PHE A 631 -9.03 -17.21 9.84
CA PHE A 631 -9.38 -15.81 10.06
C PHE A 631 -10.65 -15.41 9.31
N LEU A 632 -11.29 -14.33 9.76
CA LEU A 632 -12.32 -13.64 8.98
C LEU A 632 -11.65 -12.59 8.10
N VAL A 633 -12.13 -12.37 6.87
CA VAL A 633 -11.57 -11.37 5.96
C VAL A 633 -12.65 -10.84 5.02
N SER A 634 -12.53 -9.58 4.66
CA SER A 634 -13.34 -8.98 3.61
C SER A 634 -12.62 -9.17 2.27
N ALA A 635 -13.26 -9.79 1.28
CA ALA A 635 -12.68 -10.02 -0.04
C ALA A 635 -13.56 -9.42 -1.15
N ARG A 636 -12.91 -8.92 -2.21
CA ARG A 636 -13.54 -8.22 -3.34
C ARG A 636 -13.32 -8.98 -4.65
N MET A 637 -14.41 -9.17 -5.39
CA MET A 637 -14.43 -9.70 -6.76
C MET A 637 -14.12 -8.59 -7.78
N PRO A 638 -13.62 -8.93 -8.99
CA PRO A 638 -13.28 -7.94 -10.00
C PRO A 638 -14.52 -7.19 -10.49
N GLU A 639 -14.34 -5.95 -10.95
CA GLU A 639 -15.39 -5.26 -11.69
C GLU A 639 -15.59 -5.92 -13.05
N GLN A 640 -16.79 -6.40 -13.37
CA GLN A 640 -17.15 -6.65 -14.75
C GLN A 640 -17.27 -5.30 -15.47
N ARG A 641 -16.28 -4.95 -16.30
CA ARG A 641 -16.27 -3.72 -17.10
C ARG A 641 -16.96 -3.97 -18.45
N GLU A 642 -18.03 -3.22 -18.73
CA GLU A 642 -18.38 -2.89 -20.12
C GLU A 642 -17.76 -1.52 -20.46
N GLY A 643 -16.94 -1.47 -21.52
CA GLY A 643 -16.69 -0.24 -22.30
C GLY A 643 -15.69 0.78 -21.74
N THR A 644 -14.76 1.18 -22.59
CA THR A 644 -13.63 2.09 -22.34
C THR A 644 -14.02 3.57 -22.22
N LEU A 645 -13.18 4.31 -21.47
CA LEU A 645 -12.96 5.78 -21.48
C LEU A 645 -14.02 6.63 -20.76
N LEU A 646 -13.58 7.22 -19.64
CA LEU A 646 -14.13 8.42 -18.98
C LEU A 646 -15.66 8.47 -18.86
N GLY A 647 -16.17 7.94 -17.74
CA GLY A 647 -17.49 8.32 -17.21
C GLY A 647 -18.64 7.35 -17.43
N ALA A 648 -18.42 6.04 -17.29
CA ALA A 648 -19.50 5.06 -17.23
C ALA A 648 -19.78 4.60 -15.78
N ALA A 649 -21.07 4.45 -15.44
CA ALA A 649 -21.56 4.03 -14.12
C ALA A 649 -21.15 2.59 -13.78
N ARG A 650 -20.86 2.35 -12.50
CA ARG A 650 -20.33 1.09 -11.95
C ARG A 650 -21.45 0.12 -11.61
N MET A 651 -21.27 -1.16 -11.96
CA MET A 651 -22.19 -2.21 -11.53
C MET A 651 -22.06 -2.53 -10.02
N PRO A 652 -23.16 -2.90 -9.33
CA PRO A 652 -23.25 -3.18 -7.90
C PRO A 652 -22.53 -4.45 -7.35
N GLU A 653 -21.73 -5.18 -8.14
CA GLU A 653 -21.21 -6.50 -7.74
C GLU A 653 -19.77 -6.52 -7.21
N SER A 654 -18.93 -5.54 -7.55
CA SER A 654 -17.55 -5.45 -7.04
C SER A 654 -17.50 -4.72 -5.69
N ARG A 655 -17.93 -5.42 -4.64
CA ARG A 655 -17.89 -4.94 -3.24
C ARG A 655 -17.22 -5.95 -2.34
N PHE A 656 -16.65 -5.47 -1.24
CA PHE A 656 -16.12 -6.33 -0.19
C PHE A 656 -17.24 -7.10 0.51
N ALA A 657 -17.20 -8.43 0.43
CA ALA A 657 -18.05 -9.33 1.21
C ALA A 657 -17.21 -10.04 2.28
N LEU A 658 -17.86 -10.50 3.35
CA LEU A 658 -17.20 -11.15 4.48
C LEU A 658 -17.07 -12.66 4.25
N TYR A 659 -15.86 -13.17 4.43
CA TYR A 659 -15.52 -14.58 4.33
C TYR A 659 -14.88 -15.09 5.62
N LEU A 660 -15.14 -16.36 5.94
CA LEU A 660 -14.25 -17.16 6.78
C LEU A 660 -13.22 -17.79 5.84
N MET A 661 -11.94 -17.63 6.14
CA MET A 661 -10.85 -18.06 5.27
C MET A 661 -9.75 -18.76 6.08
N ASP A 662 -9.05 -19.70 5.44
CA ASP A 662 -7.82 -20.28 5.97
C ASP A 662 -6.58 -19.90 5.14
N VAL A 663 -5.39 -20.13 5.71
CA VAL A 663 -4.10 -19.87 5.05
C VAL A 663 -3.79 -20.83 3.89
N TYR A 664 -4.67 -21.79 3.60
CA TYR A 664 -4.55 -22.75 2.50
C TYR A 664 -5.41 -22.34 1.29
N GLY A 665 -6.18 -21.24 1.39
CA GLY A 665 -7.00 -20.71 0.31
C GLY A 665 -8.48 -21.08 0.39
N ASN A 666 -8.90 -21.92 1.35
CA ASN A 666 -10.31 -22.24 1.56
C ASN A 666 -11.04 -20.99 2.06
N ARG A 667 -12.19 -20.68 1.45
CA ARG A 667 -13.00 -19.54 1.85
C ARG A 667 -14.50 -19.82 1.68
N GLU A 668 -15.27 -19.33 2.64
CA GLU A 668 -16.72 -19.48 2.71
C GLU A 668 -17.38 -18.12 2.96
N LEU A 669 -18.34 -17.77 2.09
CA LEU A 669 -19.13 -16.54 2.22
C LEU A 669 -19.95 -16.58 3.52
N ILE A 670 -19.76 -15.57 4.36
CA ILE A 670 -20.47 -15.41 5.63
C ILE A 670 -21.54 -14.34 5.52
N TYR A 671 -21.21 -13.18 4.94
CA TYR A 671 -22.16 -12.07 4.85
C TYR A 671 -21.87 -11.17 3.65
N ARG A 672 -22.93 -10.71 2.98
CA ARG A 672 -22.87 -9.71 1.91
C ARG A 672 -23.75 -8.53 2.29
N GLY A 673 -23.14 -7.35 2.34
CA GLY A 673 -23.79 -6.09 2.69
C GLY A 673 -24.49 -5.44 1.51
N ALA A 674 -25.13 -4.32 1.78
CA ALA A 674 -25.62 -3.42 0.73
C ALA A 674 -24.48 -2.60 0.11
N TYR A 675 -23.35 -2.46 0.80
CA TYR A 675 -22.10 -1.86 0.34
C TYR A 675 -20.90 -2.77 0.74
N ASP A 676 -19.76 -2.19 1.10
CA ASP A 676 -18.57 -2.89 1.53
C ASP A 676 -18.68 -3.30 3.00
N VAL A 677 -18.59 -4.61 3.24
CA VAL A 677 -18.57 -5.19 4.58
C VAL A 677 -17.14 -5.14 5.09
N LEU A 678 -16.90 -4.42 6.18
CA LEU A 678 -15.56 -4.22 6.75
C LEU A 678 -15.56 -4.40 8.28
N TYR A 679 -14.38 -4.70 8.83
CA TYR A 679 -14.10 -4.75 10.27
C TYR A 679 -15.02 -5.71 11.05
N ALA A 680 -15.24 -6.91 10.53
CA ALA A 680 -16.01 -7.93 11.22
C ALA A 680 -15.30 -8.40 12.50
N LEU A 681 -16.05 -8.43 13.61
CA LEU A 681 -15.59 -8.83 14.94
C LEU A 681 -16.49 -9.96 15.47
N PRO A 682 -15.94 -11.14 15.80
CA PRO A 682 -16.70 -12.18 16.48
C PRO A 682 -17.08 -11.72 17.88
N VAL A 683 -18.36 -11.83 18.21
CA VAL A 683 -18.89 -11.49 19.53
C VAL A 683 -18.56 -12.62 20.49
N ARG A 684 -17.40 -12.52 21.13
CA ARG A 684 -16.95 -13.42 22.20
C ARG A 684 -15.94 -12.71 23.10
N PRO A 685 -15.87 -13.06 24.39
CA PRO A 685 -14.80 -12.56 25.25
C PRO A 685 -13.41 -12.89 24.68
N ARG A 686 -12.47 -11.98 24.89
CA ARG A 686 -11.07 -12.12 24.50
C ARG A 686 -10.16 -11.87 25.68
N GLN A 687 -8.94 -12.40 25.61
CA GLN A 687 -7.96 -12.18 26.66
C GLN A 687 -7.62 -10.69 26.77
N LYS A 688 -7.77 -10.16 27.99
CA LYS A 688 -7.34 -8.80 28.33
C LYS A 688 -5.81 -8.79 28.46
N PRO A 689 -5.06 -7.97 27.68
CA PRO A 689 -3.61 -7.88 27.82
C PRO A 689 -3.18 -7.37 29.21
N PRO A 690 -1.92 -7.58 29.62
CA PRO A 690 -1.36 -6.97 30.81
C PRO A 690 -1.42 -5.44 30.77
N VAL A 691 -1.58 -4.82 31.93
CA VAL A 691 -1.47 -3.36 32.08
C VAL A 691 -0.01 -2.97 32.17
N ILE A 692 0.42 -2.04 31.31
CA ILE A 692 1.68 -1.32 31.45
C ILE A 692 1.39 -0.06 32.27
N PRO A 693 1.97 0.11 33.47
CA PRO A 693 1.72 1.29 34.28
C PRO A 693 2.19 2.57 33.59
N ASP A 694 1.40 3.62 33.74
CA ASP A 694 1.74 4.96 33.24
C ASP A 694 2.99 5.50 33.94
N THR A 695 3.93 6.00 33.15
CA THR A 695 5.18 6.58 33.67
C THR A 695 5.32 8.07 33.33
N VAL A 696 4.35 8.64 32.61
CA VAL A 696 4.40 10.01 32.13
C VAL A 696 4.03 10.99 33.25
N ALA A 697 4.79 12.07 33.34
CA ALA A 697 4.52 13.17 34.25
C ALA A 697 3.50 14.14 33.63
N TRP A 698 2.23 13.73 33.58
CA TRP A 698 1.15 14.51 32.96
C TRP A 698 0.99 15.90 33.59
N PRO A 699 1.18 16.99 32.83
CA PRO A 699 1.13 18.34 33.38
C PRO A 699 -0.31 18.85 33.57
N GLY A 700 -1.34 18.11 33.16
CA GLY A 700 -2.72 18.60 33.17
C GLY A 700 -3.00 19.54 32.00
N SER A 701 -3.93 20.47 32.20
CA SER A 701 -4.25 21.48 31.19
C SER A 701 -3.19 22.59 31.14
N GLU A 702 -2.95 23.17 29.97
CA GLU A 702 -2.00 24.29 29.81
C GLU A 702 -2.39 25.50 30.68
N LYS A 703 -3.69 25.69 30.94
CA LYS A 703 -4.23 26.75 31.82
C LYS A 703 -3.77 26.63 33.28
N GLU A 704 -3.44 25.42 33.73
CA GLU A 704 -2.92 25.21 35.08
C GLU A 704 -1.47 25.66 35.24
N GLY A 705 -0.75 25.92 34.13
CA GLY A 705 0.61 26.45 34.14
C GLY A 705 1.64 25.54 34.80
N ARG A 706 1.36 24.23 34.91
CA ARG A 706 2.32 23.26 35.48
C ARG A 706 3.48 23.04 34.51
N GLU A 707 4.69 23.00 35.04
CA GLU A 707 5.89 22.76 34.25
C GLU A 707 5.87 21.38 33.58
N VAL A 708 6.16 21.35 32.28
CA VAL A 708 6.34 20.10 31.53
C VAL A 708 7.73 19.55 31.83
N LYS A 709 7.81 18.37 32.45
CA LYS A 709 9.10 17.74 32.74
C LYS A 709 9.81 17.32 31.45
N PRO A 710 11.11 17.63 31.28
CA PRO A 710 11.87 17.18 30.12
C PRO A 710 12.01 15.65 30.11
N GLY A 711 12.21 15.09 28.93
CA GLY A 711 12.57 13.69 28.78
C GLY A 711 14.09 13.51 28.73
N VAL A 712 14.54 12.26 28.79
CA VAL A 712 15.96 11.90 28.71
C VAL A 712 16.14 10.82 27.67
N VAL A 713 17.03 11.05 26.70
CA VAL A 713 17.51 10.04 25.75
C VAL A 713 18.94 9.66 26.12
N TYR A 714 19.23 8.37 26.23
CA TYR A 714 20.54 7.91 26.69
C TYR A 714 21.01 6.65 25.96
N SER A 715 22.32 6.46 25.86
CA SER A 715 22.94 5.25 25.31
C SER A 715 24.22 4.91 26.06
N ALA A 716 24.41 3.63 26.38
CA ALA A 716 25.65 3.14 26.99
C ALA A 716 26.82 3.19 26.00
N ASN A 717 26.55 3.10 24.69
CA ASN A 717 27.51 3.34 23.64
C ASN A 717 26.77 3.75 22.35
N VAL A 718 26.70 5.05 22.07
CA VAL A 718 26.02 5.55 20.86
C VAL A 718 26.69 5.08 19.56
N LEU A 719 27.93 4.60 19.64
CA LEU A 719 28.74 4.14 18.53
C LEU A 719 28.64 2.61 18.29
N GLU A 720 27.83 1.90 19.06
CA GLU A 720 27.59 0.46 18.88
C GLU A 720 26.96 0.18 17.51
N GLY A 721 27.41 -0.89 16.84
CA GLY A 721 26.94 -1.27 15.49
C GLY A 721 27.54 -0.48 14.33
N LEU A 722 28.30 0.58 14.58
CA LEU A 722 28.86 1.45 13.54
C LEU A 722 30.26 1.01 13.07
N PRO A 723 30.63 1.27 11.79
CA PRO A 723 31.97 1.00 11.28
C PRO A 723 33.07 1.75 12.05
N ASP A 724 34.25 1.15 12.20
CA ASP A 724 35.38 1.70 12.98
C ASP A 724 35.75 3.14 12.58
N VAL A 725 35.68 3.46 11.29
CA VAL A 725 35.97 4.81 10.78
C VAL A 725 35.03 5.87 11.36
N VAL A 726 33.75 5.53 11.57
CA VAL A 726 32.77 6.42 12.20
C VAL A 726 33.07 6.52 13.69
N ARG A 727 33.36 5.40 14.35
CA ARG A 727 33.66 5.34 15.80
C ARG A 727 34.85 6.23 16.17
N GLN A 728 35.88 6.27 15.33
CA GLN A 728 37.07 7.10 15.56
C GLN A 728 36.80 8.61 15.36
N LYS A 729 35.90 8.94 14.44
CA LYS A 729 35.61 10.33 14.03
C LYS A 729 34.52 10.99 14.87
N ALA A 730 33.48 10.27 15.26
CA ALA A 730 32.35 10.84 16.00
C ALA A 730 32.82 11.43 17.35
N LYS A 731 32.45 12.70 17.60
CA LYS A 731 32.73 13.45 18.83
C LYS A 731 31.49 14.05 19.48
N TYR A 732 30.46 14.34 18.70
CA TYR A 732 29.24 14.95 19.21
C TYR A 732 27.99 14.27 18.67
N VAL A 733 26.92 14.34 19.45
CA VAL A 733 25.55 14.11 18.99
C VAL A 733 24.89 15.47 18.78
N ARG A 734 24.39 15.74 17.57
CA ARG A 734 23.47 16.86 17.28
C ARG A 734 22.05 16.43 17.57
N VAL A 735 21.32 17.26 18.31
CA VAL A 735 19.88 17.08 18.56
C VAL A 735 19.10 18.05 17.69
N ILE A 736 18.20 17.51 16.88
CA ILE A 736 17.35 18.27 15.97
C ILE A 736 15.90 18.02 16.35
N ASN A 737 15.10 19.08 16.45
CA ASN A 737 13.65 18.99 16.50
C ASN A 737 13.07 19.18 15.11
N LEU A 738 12.19 18.28 14.68
CA LEU A 738 11.39 18.45 13.46
C LEU A 738 10.00 18.97 13.84
N ASP A 739 9.69 20.20 13.45
CA ASP A 739 8.38 20.79 13.71
C ASP A 739 7.30 20.21 12.80
N TYR A 740 6.08 20.17 13.35
CA TYR A 740 4.89 19.75 12.62
C TYR A 740 4.58 20.71 11.47
N THR A 741 4.20 20.15 10.33
CA THR A 741 3.67 20.90 9.19
C THR A 741 2.24 21.34 9.47
N THR A 742 2.06 22.58 9.93
CA THR A 742 0.74 23.18 10.23
C THR A 742 0.12 23.90 9.03
N PHE A 743 0.76 23.83 7.87
CA PHE A 743 0.45 24.65 6.69
C PHE A 743 0.10 23.82 5.45
N THR A 744 -0.55 24.45 4.46
CA THR A 744 -1.33 23.75 3.40
C THR A 744 -1.09 24.32 1.98
N PHE A 745 -1.49 23.57 0.94
CA PHE A 745 -1.20 23.83 -0.49
C PHE A 745 -1.76 25.13 -1.09
N GLY A 746 -2.69 25.80 -0.41
CA GLY A 746 -3.56 26.77 -1.08
C GLY A 746 -2.88 27.98 -1.72
N LEU A 747 -1.69 28.37 -1.24
CA LEU A 747 -0.96 29.51 -1.83
C LEU A 747 -0.25 29.16 -3.14
N LYS A 748 0.14 27.88 -3.30
CA LYS A 748 0.96 27.38 -4.39
C LYS A 748 0.40 27.67 -5.79
N THR A 749 -0.92 27.67 -5.92
CA THR A 749 -1.64 27.86 -7.19
C THR A 749 -2.32 29.22 -7.31
N GLN A 750 -2.23 30.05 -6.27
CA GLN A 750 -2.88 31.37 -6.19
C GLN A 750 -1.88 32.53 -6.32
N ALA A 751 -0.62 32.33 -5.89
CA ALA A 751 0.41 33.35 -6.00
C ALA A 751 1.12 33.26 -7.37
N PRO A 752 1.41 34.40 -8.04
CA PRO A 752 2.41 34.39 -9.09
C PRO A 752 3.73 33.86 -8.51
N GLY A 753 4.45 33.07 -9.29
CA GLY A 753 5.83 32.72 -8.99
C GLY A 753 6.63 34.00 -8.70
N ARG A 754 7.71 33.85 -7.94
CA ARG A 754 8.54 34.96 -7.42
C ARG A 754 8.95 36.00 -8.48
N TRP A 755 8.94 35.63 -9.75
CA TRP A 755 9.36 36.44 -10.89
C TRP A 755 8.23 36.79 -11.89
N GLY A 756 6.96 36.64 -11.49
CA GLY A 756 5.81 37.02 -12.32
C GLY A 756 5.30 35.93 -13.28
N GLU A 757 5.93 34.76 -13.31
CA GLU A 757 5.46 33.57 -14.03
C GLU A 757 4.46 32.75 -13.20
N PRO A 758 3.67 31.82 -13.76
CA PRO A 758 2.87 30.89 -12.97
C PRO A 758 3.76 30.13 -11.98
N ALA A 759 3.33 29.95 -10.72
CA ALA A 759 4.09 29.20 -9.73
C ALA A 759 4.15 27.70 -10.10
N VAL A 760 5.16 27.30 -10.88
CA VAL A 760 5.43 25.90 -11.18
C VAL A 760 6.28 25.32 -10.06
N THR A 761 5.63 24.88 -8.98
CA THR A 761 6.29 24.00 -8.01
C THR A 761 5.68 22.63 -8.11
N HIS A 762 6.52 21.61 -8.21
CA HIS A 762 6.07 20.22 -8.36
C HIS A 762 6.04 19.48 -7.00
N MET A 763 6.13 20.19 -5.87
CA MET A 763 6.06 19.59 -4.54
C MET A 763 4.61 19.45 -4.02
N HIS A 764 4.30 18.31 -3.39
CA HIS A 764 2.95 17.84 -3.12
C HIS A 764 2.20 18.55 -1.97
N ALA A 765 2.89 19.29 -1.08
CA ALA A 765 2.25 20.04 0.02
C ALA A 765 2.93 21.39 0.34
N GLY A 766 2.11 22.39 0.72
CA GLY A 766 2.56 23.67 1.29
C GLY A 766 3.39 24.57 0.35
N PRO A 767 3.84 25.74 0.82
CA PRO A 767 4.99 26.39 0.20
C PRO A 767 6.21 25.47 0.30
N PRO A 768 7.08 25.43 -0.72
CA PRO A 768 8.18 24.50 -0.75
C PRO A 768 9.26 24.85 0.28
N LEU A 769 9.40 24.03 1.33
CA LEU A 769 10.43 24.25 2.37
C LEU A 769 11.85 23.96 1.87
N SER A 770 12.02 22.96 1.02
CA SER A 770 13.30 22.60 0.37
C SER A 770 13.00 21.86 -0.92
N ILE A 771 13.86 21.99 -1.93
CA ILE A 771 13.72 21.19 -3.16
C ILE A 771 14.09 19.72 -2.94
N THR A 772 14.82 19.40 -1.89
CA THR A 772 15.31 18.03 -1.66
C THR A 772 14.34 17.20 -0.83
N GLY A 773 13.46 17.82 -0.05
CA GLY A 773 12.47 17.14 0.80
C GLY A 773 11.56 18.14 1.53
N ASN A 774 10.43 17.68 2.06
CA ASN A 774 9.42 18.55 2.68
C ASN A 774 9.03 18.12 4.09
N ASP A 775 10.00 17.75 4.93
CA ASP A 775 9.76 17.11 6.25
C ASP A 775 9.10 18.02 7.30
N GLY A 776 9.13 19.34 7.12
CA GLY A 776 8.85 20.34 8.17
C GLY A 776 10.12 21.11 8.56
N PHE A 777 10.03 22.03 9.53
CA PHE A 777 11.20 22.81 9.95
C PHE A 777 12.12 21.99 10.85
N LYS A 778 13.39 21.85 10.45
CA LYS A 778 14.45 21.23 11.28
C LYS A 778 15.17 22.30 12.11
N ARG A 779 15.00 22.26 13.43
CA ARG A 779 15.69 23.14 14.39
C ARG A 779 16.82 22.42 15.09
N VAL A 780 18.02 22.96 15.02
CA VAL A 780 19.16 22.44 15.78
C VAL A 780 19.06 22.91 17.23
N LEU A 781 18.60 22.03 18.12
CA LEU A 781 18.51 22.34 19.54
C LEU A 781 19.89 22.53 20.17
N GLY A 782 20.88 21.77 19.69
CA GLY A 782 22.26 21.89 20.12
C GLY A 782 23.09 20.64 19.87
N THR A 783 24.27 20.62 20.48
CA THR A 783 25.19 19.46 20.44
C THR A 783 25.57 19.01 21.85
N VAL A 784 25.82 17.71 22.01
CA VAL A 784 26.29 17.07 23.25
C VAL A 784 27.57 16.28 22.94
N PRO A 785 28.65 16.43 23.72
CA PRO A 785 29.86 15.63 23.54
C PRO A 785 29.60 14.15 23.86
N ILE A 786 30.22 13.27 23.10
CA ILE A 786 30.24 11.83 23.36
C ILE A 786 31.35 11.55 24.38
N GLU A 787 31.04 10.79 25.44
CA GLU A 787 32.05 10.40 26.43
C GLU A 787 33.11 9.46 25.81
N ALA A 788 34.25 9.30 26.48
CA ALA A 788 35.37 8.51 25.96
C ALA A 788 35.03 7.03 25.70
N ASP A 789 34.01 6.49 26.38
CA ASP A 789 33.50 5.13 26.22
C ASP A 789 32.34 5.03 25.21
N GLY A 790 32.00 6.13 24.52
CA GLY A 790 30.90 6.21 23.56
C GLY A 790 29.55 6.54 24.20
N SER A 791 29.46 6.69 25.52
CA SER A 791 28.17 6.90 26.19
C SER A 791 27.66 8.34 26.08
N VAL A 792 26.33 8.49 26.10
CA VAL A 792 25.63 9.80 26.13
C VAL A 792 24.38 9.73 27.00
N ALA A 793 24.02 10.83 27.66
CA ALA A 793 22.75 11.03 28.34
C ALA A 793 22.31 12.48 28.14
N ILE A 794 21.18 12.67 27.47
CA ILE A 794 20.76 13.95 26.89
C ILE A 794 19.39 14.33 27.43
N GLU A 795 19.25 15.54 27.97
CA GLU A 795 17.96 16.15 28.28
C GLU A 795 17.34 16.71 26.99
N VAL A 796 16.10 16.34 26.69
CA VAL A 796 15.41 16.69 25.43
C VAL A 796 13.98 17.18 25.69
N PRO A 797 13.42 18.04 24.81
CA PRO A 797 12.02 18.45 24.93
C PRO A 797 11.09 17.25 24.69
N PRO A 798 10.06 17.05 25.54
CA PRO A 798 9.11 15.96 25.38
C PRO A 798 8.03 16.30 24.34
N ALA A 799 7.32 15.28 23.86
CA ALA A 799 6.24 15.40 22.88
C ALA A 799 6.65 16.17 21.60
N LYS A 800 7.89 15.95 21.16
CA LYS A 800 8.52 16.51 19.95
C LYS A 800 9.17 15.41 19.13
N GLN A 801 9.29 15.62 17.81
CA GLN A 801 10.05 14.74 16.94
C GLN A 801 11.53 15.06 17.09
N LEU A 802 12.28 14.10 17.59
CA LEU A 802 13.69 14.20 17.84
C LEU A 802 14.46 13.40 16.81
N HIS A 803 15.39 14.08 16.16
CA HIS A 803 16.27 13.55 15.14
C HIS A 803 17.71 13.73 15.61
N PHE A 804 18.56 12.72 15.37
CA PHE A 804 19.95 12.72 15.83
C PHE A 804 20.94 12.56 14.68
N GLN A 805 22.07 13.27 14.78
CA GLN A 805 23.21 13.13 13.88
C GLN A 805 24.49 12.96 14.70
N LEU A 806 25.35 12.03 14.27
CA LEU A 806 26.71 11.93 14.79
C LEU A 806 27.60 12.89 14.03
N LEU A 807 28.41 13.68 14.74
CA LEU A 807 29.28 14.68 14.16
C LEU A 807 30.76 14.42 14.47
N ASP A 808 31.65 14.82 13.56
CA ASP A 808 33.09 14.86 13.82
C ASP A 808 33.54 16.07 14.67
N ASP A 809 34.86 16.23 14.85
CA ASP A 809 35.47 17.34 15.59
C ASP A 809 35.30 18.72 14.91
N ARG A 810 34.93 18.73 13.63
CA ARG A 810 34.56 19.92 12.85
C ARG A 810 33.04 20.09 12.73
N TYR A 811 32.29 19.30 13.50
CA TYR A 811 30.84 19.28 13.54
C TYR A 811 30.14 18.91 12.22
N ARG A 812 30.81 18.21 11.31
CA ARG A 812 30.22 17.67 10.07
C ARG A 812 29.50 16.36 10.37
N ALA A 813 28.34 16.13 9.77
CA ALA A 813 27.57 14.91 9.98
C ALA A 813 28.25 13.67 9.36
N VAL A 814 28.70 12.74 10.20
CA VAL A 814 29.28 11.45 9.78
C VAL A 814 28.21 10.36 9.65
N HIS A 815 27.10 10.50 10.37
CA HIS A 815 25.95 9.62 10.28
C HIS A 815 24.67 10.36 10.68
N THR A 816 23.54 10.00 10.08
CA THR A 816 22.23 10.63 10.33
C THR A 816 21.17 9.56 10.53
N MET A 817 20.26 9.80 11.47
CA MET A 817 18.98 9.11 11.51
C MET A 817 18.18 9.45 10.23
N ARG A 818 17.41 8.50 9.68
CA ARG A 818 16.44 8.73 8.57
C ARG A 818 15.05 8.28 9.03
N SER A 819 14.61 8.89 10.12
CA SER A 819 13.37 8.68 10.88
C SER A 819 13.41 9.67 12.06
N PHE A 820 12.45 9.61 12.96
CA PHE A 820 12.52 10.32 14.23
C PHE A 820 12.14 9.42 15.41
N THR A 821 12.47 9.88 16.60
CA THR A 821 11.98 9.32 17.85
C THR A 821 11.36 10.42 18.71
N ASN A 822 10.77 10.05 19.84
CA ASN A 822 10.19 10.98 20.79
C ASN A 822 10.29 10.41 22.21
N VAL A 823 10.08 11.30 23.17
CA VAL A 823 9.88 10.98 24.59
C VAL A 823 8.68 11.74 25.12
N MET A 824 7.95 11.16 26.05
CA MET A 824 6.86 11.81 26.79
C MET A 824 7.38 12.56 28.01
N PRO A 825 6.59 13.47 28.63
CA PRO A 825 7.02 14.22 29.81
C PRO A 825 7.57 13.31 30.92
N GLY A 826 8.84 13.52 31.31
CA GLY A 826 9.52 12.72 32.34
C GLY A 826 10.02 11.34 31.91
N GLU A 827 9.80 10.91 30.66
CA GLU A 827 10.27 9.61 30.15
C GLU A 827 11.80 9.56 30.09
N ARG A 828 12.36 8.40 30.45
CA ARG A 828 13.78 8.08 30.25
C ARG A 828 13.91 6.94 29.26
N ARG A 829 14.46 7.23 28.10
CA ARG A 829 14.53 6.32 26.96
C ARG A 829 15.97 5.95 26.60
N GLY A 830 16.26 4.66 26.65
CA GLY A 830 17.57 4.10 26.28
C GLY A 830 17.62 3.62 24.82
N CYS A 831 18.79 3.69 24.19
CA CYS A 831 19.11 2.96 22.96
C CYS A 831 20.44 2.21 23.07
N VAL A 832 20.55 1.10 22.33
CA VAL A 832 21.76 0.24 22.29
C VAL A 832 22.91 0.97 21.61
N GLY A 833 22.64 1.58 20.46
CA GLY A 833 23.55 2.43 19.67
C GLY A 833 22.80 3.10 18.52
N CYS A 834 23.42 4.04 17.81
CA CYS A 834 22.80 4.82 16.73
C CYS A 834 22.64 4.05 15.40
N HIS A 835 22.38 2.74 15.47
CA HIS A 835 21.89 1.92 14.34
C HIS A 835 21.46 0.51 14.77
N GLU A 836 21.49 0.21 16.07
CA GLU A 836 21.22 -1.13 16.58
C GLU A 836 19.73 -1.37 16.82
N MET A 837 19.32 -2.63 16.70
CA MET A 837 17.95 -3.02 16.99
C MET A 837 17.68 -2.87 18.49
N HIS A 838 16.51 -2.32 18.85
CA HIS A 838 16.08 -2.22 20.25
C HIS A 838 15.81 -3.60 20.90
N SER A 839 15.72 -4.66 20.10
CA SER A 839 15.67 -6.06 20.54
C SER A 839 17.06 -6.68 20.78
N THR A 840 18.14 -6.01 20.36
CA THR A 840 19.51 -6.41 20.68
C THR A 840 19.74 -6.18 22.17
N ALA A 841 20.36 -7.15 22.86
CA ALA A 841 20.73 -6.98 24.25
C ALA A 841 21.72 -5.80 24.36
N PRO A 842 21.50 -4.83 25.26
CA PRO A 842 22.43 -3.73 25.44
C PRO A 842 23.77 -4.24 26.00
N PRO A 843 24.87 -3.48 25.81
CA PRO A 843 26.15 -3.80 26.43
C PRO A 843 26.01 -3.95 27.96
N LEU A 844 26.76 -4.90 28.54
CA LEU A 844 26.67 -5.27 29.97
C LEU A 844 27.31 -4.25 30.94
N TYR A 845 27.63 -3.03 30.49
CA TYR A 845 28.26 -2.00 31.33
C TYR A 845 27.46 -0.70 31.34
N ALA A 846 27.49 0.00 32.47
CA ALA A 846 26.94 1.35 32.59
C ALA A 846 28.00 2.36 32.14
N GLY A 847 27.76 3.00 30.99
CA GLY A 847 28.67 4.02 30.45
C GLY A 847 28.83 5.24 31.37
N ILE A 848 29.93 5.98 31.20
CA ILE A 848 30.31 7.17 31.97
C ILE A 848 29.15 8.19 32.07
N ALA A 849 28.41 8.41 30.99
CA ALA A 849 27.31 9.35 30.95
C ALA A 849 26.15 8.99 31.92
N MET A 850 25.96 7.71 32.24
CA MET A 850 24.89 7.28 33.16
C MET A 850 25.22 7.54 34.63
N GLN A 851 26.48 7.84 34.93
CA GLN A 851 26.94 8.15 36.29
C GLN A 851 26.85 9.65 36.60
N LYS A 852 26.40 10.46 35.61
CA LYS A 852 26.28 11.91 35.69
C LYS A 852 24.82 12.33 35.41
N PRO A 853 24.40 13.54 35.81
CA PRO A 853 23.14 14.11 35.34
C PRO A 853 23.12 14.21 33.80
N PRO A 854 21.94 14.05 33.15
CA PRO A 854 21.81 14.26 31.71
C PRO A 854 22.26 15.66 31.29
N VAL A 855 22.89 15.74 30.12
CA VAL A 855 23.45 16.98 29.57
C VAL A 855 22.39 17.70 28.74
N ARG A 856 22.22 19.00 28.98
CA ARG A 856 21.44 19.88 28.10
C ARG A 856 22.26 20.21 26.85
N PRO A 857 21.70 20.06 25.64
CA PRO A 857 22.41 20.40 24.40
C PRO A 857 22.94 21.83 24.42
N THR A 858 24.21 22.00 24.04
CA THR A 858 24.80 23.34 23.86
C THR A 858 24.24 23.95 22.58
N PRO A 859 23.55 25.11 22.64
CA PRO A 859 22.94 25.74 21.47
C PRO A 859 23.96 26.05 20.37
N PRO A 860 23.55 26.07 19.09
CA PRO A 860 24.40 26.63 18.04
C PRO A 860 24.62 28.13 18.27
N PRO A 861 25.64 28.76 17.63
CA PRO A 861 25.95 30.19 17.82
C PRO A 861 24.78 31.15 17.55
N TRP A 862 23.79 30.74 16.75
CA TRP A 862 22.59 31.50 16.42
C TRP A 862 21.35 31.13 17.26
N GLY A 863 21.48 30.23 18.24
CA GLY A 863 20.41 29.81 19.15
C GLY A 863 19.59 28.59 18.70
N SER A 864 19.00 27.89 19.67
CA SER A 864 18.34 26.58 19.49
C SER A 864 17.01 26.61 18.72
N TYR A 865 16.35 27.77 18.67
CA TYR A 865 15.03 27.93 18.06
C TYR A 865 15.08 28.69 16.74
N TYR A 866 16.26 28.89 16.16
CA TYR A 866 16.40 29.53 14.86
C TYR A 866 16.59 28.49 13.77
N ASN A 867 15.77 28.56 12.74
CA ASN A 867 15.82 27.69 11.55
C ASN A 867 16.51 28.45 10.41
N LEU A 868 17.29 27.76 9.55
CA LEU A 868 18.00 28.41 8.44
C LEU A 868 17.10 28.53 7.20
N GLY A 869 17.24 29.62 6.45
CA GLY A 869 16.62 29.83 5.12
C GLY A 869 17.68 30.22 4.09
N TYR A 870 17.56 29.75 2.85
CA TYR A 870 18.61 29.93 1.84
C TYR A 870 18.90 31.40 1.55
N GLU A 871 17.89 32.21 1.22
CA GLU A 871 18.12 33.61 0.84
C GLU A 871 18.50 34.49 2.03
N ARG A 872 17.97 34.19 3.22
CA ARG A 872 18.25 34.95 4.43
C ARG A 872 19.62 34.62 5.02
N ASP A 873 20.03 33.36 4.98
CA ASP A 873 21.21 32.88 5.71
C ASP A 873 22.37 32.43 4.81
N ILE A 874 22.09 31.86 3.64
CA ILE A 874 23.10 31.17 2.83
C ILE A 874 23.58 32.02 1.65
N GLN A 875 22.66 32.61 0.88
CA GLN A 875 23.01 33.51 -0.21
C GLN A 875 23.93 34.65 0.26
N PRO A 876 23.72 35.32 1.42
CA PRO A 876 24.64 36.38 1.88
C PRO A 876 26.04 35.87 2.22
N ILE A 877 26.18 34.60 2.63
CA ILE A 877 27.49 33.96 2.84
C ILE A 877 28.18 33.76 1.49
N LEU A 878 27.44 33.26 0.49
CA LEU A 878 27.95 33.07 -0.86
C LEU A 878 28.34 34.40 -1.51
N ASP A 879 27.52 35.44 -1.38
CA ASP A 879 27.80 36.78 -1.90
C ASP A 879 29.09 37.34 -1.30
N ARG A 880 29.26 37.19 0.02
CA ARG A 880 30.41 37.71 0.76
C ARG A 880 31.73 37.01 0.42
N TYR A 881 31.72 35.68 0.30
CA TYR A 881 32.93 34.88 0.21
C TYR A 881 33.22 34.31 -1.18
N CYS A 882 32.18 34.12 -2.00
CA CYS A 882 32.28 33.51 -3.34
C CYS A 882 31.89 34.49 -4.46
N GLY A 883 31.13 35.54 -4.13
CA GLY A 883 30.46 36.42 -5.09
C GLY A 883 31.39 37.13 -6.05
N SER A 884 32.56 37.61 -5.58
CA SER A 884 33.53 38.32 -6.44
C SER A 884 34.03 37.51 -7.63
N CYS A 885 34.00 36.18 -7.54
CA CYS A 885 34.44 35.28 -8.60
C CYS A 885 33.26 34.65 -9.36
N HIS A 886 32.16 34.35 -8.66
CA HIS A 886 31.05 33.55 -9.17
C HIS A 886 29.78 34.36 -9.52
N GLN A 887 29.83 35.69 -9.44
CA GLN A 887 28.70 36.57 -9.77
C GLN A 887 29.15 37.77 -10.61
N GLY A 888 28.19 38.47 -11.23
CA GLY A 888 28.46 39.66 -12.04
C GLY A 888 29.43 39.39 -13.20
N ASP A 889 30.54 40.12 -13.23
CA ASP A 889 31.61 39.99 -14.22
C ASP A 889 32.75 39.05 -13.76
N GLY A 890 32.55 38.30 -12.68
CA GLY A 890 33.55 37.36 -12.15
C GLY A 890 33.86 36.22 -13.13
N GLU A 891 35.15 35.93 -13.33
CA GLU A 891 35.63 34.95 -14.32
C GLU A 891 35.15 33.51 -14.09
N ALA A 892 34.86 33.13 -12.84
CA ALA A 892 34.41 31.77 -12.50
C ALA A 892 32.91 31.56 -12.72
N ARG A 893 32.16 32.62 -13.06
CA ARG A 893 30.73 32.55 -13.36
C ARG A 893 30.41 31.61 -14.52
N LYS A 894 31.29 31.51 -15.53
CA LYS A 894 31.14 30.60 -16.67
C LYS A 894 31.19 29.12 -16.28
N ASP A 895 31.84 28.81 -15.16
CA ASP A 895 31.98 27.45 -14.64
C ASP A 895 30.92 27.14 -13.59
N PHE A 896 30.57 28.12 -12.75
CA PHE A 896 29.54 28.00 -11.73
C PHE A 896 28.97 29.38 -11.34
N ASP A 897 27.74 29.69 -11.78
CA ASP A 897 27.11 31.00 -11.58
C ASP A 897 26.23 31.05 -10.31
N LEU A 898 26.71 31.75 -9.28
CA LEU A 898 26.01 31.95 -8.01
C LEU A 898 25.07 33.16 -7.98
N THR A 899 24.90 33.85 -9.11
CA THR A 899 24.05 35.04 -9.20
C THR A 899 22.60 34.65 -8.93
N LEU A 900 21.99 35.31 -7.95
CA LEU A 900 20.58 35.10 -7.61
C LEU A 900 19.70 35.52 -8.78
N ARG A 901 19.03 34.54 -9.41
CA ARG A 901 18.21 34.72 -10.61
C ARG A 901 17.13 33.63 -10.70
N PRO A 902 16.09 33.83 -11.53
CA PRO A 902 15.13 32.77 -11.84
C PRO A 902 15.84 31.53 -12.38
N SER A 903 15.30 30.35 -12.08
CA SER A 903 15.77 29.10 -12.69
C SER A 903 15.35 29.01 -14.16
N GLU A 904 16.19 28.39 -14.99
CA GLU A 904 15.95 28.31 -16.45
C GLU A 904 14.68 27.51 -16.82
N ASP A 905 14.20 26.68 -15.90
CA ASP A 905 13.02 25.81 -16.02
C ASP A 905 11.78 26.32 -15.26
N GLY A 906 11.76 27.60 -14.87
CA GLY A 906 10.53 28.32 -14.47
C GLY A 906 10.00 28.01 -13.05
N GLY A 907 10.87 27.59 -12.13
CA GLY A 907 10.48 27.15 -10.78
C GLY A 907 10.49 28.24 -9.69
N THR A 908 9.90 27.93 -8.52
CA THR A 908 9.95 28.80 -7.32
C THR A 908 11.36 29.00 -6.74
N PHE A 909 12.25 28.04 -6.98
CA PHE A 909 13.60 28.07 -6.47
C PHE A 909 14.54 28.84 -7.40
N PRO A 910 15.42 29.71 -6.86
CA PRO A 910 16.38 30.43 -7.67
C PRO A 910 17.46 29.49 -8.23
N GLU A 911 17.97 29.79 -9.43
CA GLU A 911 18.95 28.97 -10.14
C GLU A 911 20.18 28.55 -9.31
N PRO A 912 20.85 29.43 -8.53
CA PRO A 912 22.00 29.01 -7.74
C PRO A 912 21.64 27.98 -6.66
N TYR A 913 20.46 28.07 -6.05
CA TYR A 913 20.00 27.08 -5.08
C TYR A 913 19.77 25.72 -5.74
N VAL A 914 19.11 25.70 -6.90
CA VAL A 914 18.86 24.47 -7.67
C VAL A 914 20.16 23.82 -8.10
N THR A 915 21.10 24.61 -8.65
CA THR A 915 22.40 24.10 -9.08
C THR A 915 23.24 23.56 -7.91
N LEU A 916 23.23 24.24 -6.76
CA LEU A 916 23.92 23.78 -5.55
C LEU A 916 23.37 22.44 -5.03
N THR A 917 22.07 22.20 -5.17
CA THR A 917 21.38 21.04 -4.59
C THR A 917 21.21 19.87 -5.56
N LEU A 918 20.70 20.10 -6.77
CA LEU A 918 20.38 19.07 -7.76
C LEU A 918 21.41 18.95 -8.89
N GLY A 919 22.28 19.94 -9.07
CA GLY A 919 23.26 19.97 -10.16
C GLY A 919 22.74 20.61 -11.44
N ALA A 920 23.54 20.56 -12.51
CA ALA A 920 23.20 21.17 -13.79
C ALA A 920 22.33 20.24 -14.64
N ARG A 921 22.58 18.92 -14.59
CA ARG A 921 21.73 17.90 -15.23
C ARG A 921 20.62 17.46 -14.27
N ARG A 922 19.42 17.98 -14.52
CA ARG A 922 18.22 17.79 -13.69
C ARG A 922 16.95 17.88 -14.55
N ALA A 923 15.86 17.28 -14.08
CA ALA A 923 14.54 17.44 -14.64
C ALA A 923 13.54 17.97 -13.59
N LEU A 924 13.31 19.30 -13.55
CA LEU A 924 12.30 19.87 -12.65
C LEU A 924 10.87 19.67 -13.14
N ALA A 925 10.63 19.58 -14.44
CA ALA A 925 9.28 19.40 -15.01
C ALA A 925 8.60 18.07 -14.64
N SER A 926 9.38 17.06 -14.25
CA SER A 926 8.91 15.72 -13.86
C SER A 926 9.15 15.44 -12.38
N PHE A 927 9.21 16.48 -11.54
CA PHE A 927 9.80 16.35 -10.22
C PHE A 927 9.03 15.41 -9.27
N PRO A 928 9.75 14.56 -8.53
CA PRO A 928 11.18 14.35 -8.71
C PRO A 928 11.50 13.53 -9.96
N GLY A 929 12.36 14.09 -10.80
CA GLY A 929 12.95 13.41 -11.94
C GLY A 929 14.44 13.23 -11.72
N ASP A 930 15.09 12.50 -12.63
CA ASP A 930 16.52 12.22 -12.57
C ASP A 930 17.35 13.49 -12.39
N CYS A 931 18.32 13.43 -11.48
CA CYS A 931 19.31 14.48 -11.28
C CYS A 931 20.67 13.90 -10.91
N GLU A 932 21.74 14.63 -11.25
CA GLU A 932 23.12 14.21 -10.95
C GLU A 932 23.58 14.54 -9.52
N GLY A 933 22.81 15.39 -8.81
CA GLY A 933 23.16 15.92 -7.51
C GLY A 933 24.13 17.10 -7.58
N GLY A 934 23.90 18.09 -6.73
CA GLY A 934 24.71 19.31 -6.68
C GLY A 934 25.89 19.24 -5.72
N VAL A 935 26.73 20.28 -5.75
CA VAL A 935 27.95 20.37 -4.92
C VAL A 935 27.66 20.49 -3.42
N ALA A 936 26.42 20.75 -3.02
CA ALA A 936 25.99 20.65 -1.63
C ALA A 936 26.15 19.23 -1.08
N GLY A 937 26.01 18.19 -1.91
CA GLY A 937 26.21 16.79 -1.50
C GLY A 937 25.19 16.30 -0.46
N THR A 938 24.02 16.93 -0.37
CA THR A 938 22.94 16.53 0.54
C THR A 938 22.29 15.21 0.10
N ILE A 939 21.52 14.59 0.99
CA ILE A 939 20.63 13.49 0.61
C ILE A 939 19.51 14.08 -0.26
N LEU A 940 19.09 13.34 -1.28
CA LEU A 940 18.00 13.71 -2.18
C LEU A 940 16.84 12.72 -2.04
N PRO A 941 16.08 12.75 -0.92
CA PRO A 941 14.98 11.81 -0.70
C PRO A 941 13.99 11.73 -1.85
N MET A 942 13.75 12.86 -2.52
CA MET A 942 12.81 12.91 -3.62
C MET A 942 13.40 12.39 -4.93
N ALA A 943 14.71 12.48 -5.21
CA ALA A 943 15.28 12.32 -6.57
C ALA A 943 15.08 10.96 -7.29
N PHE A 944 14.63 9.90 -6.61
CA PHE A 944 14.43 8.56 -7.19
C PHE A 944 13.08 7.96 -6.79
N PRO A 945 11.93 8.55 -7.21
CA PRO A 945 10.63 8.09 -6.74
C PRO A 945 10.37 6.65 -7.21
N LEU A 946 9.63 5.88 -6.41
CA LEU A 946 9.11 4.55 -6.79
C LEU A 946 10.19 3.47 -7.04
N THR A 947 11.34 3.57 -6.38
CA THR A 947 12.36 2.51 -6.41
C THR A 947 12.73 2.04 -5.00
N PRO A 948 13.06 0.75 -4.81
CA PRO A 948 13.51 0.24 -3.52
C PRO A 948 14.81 0.87 -3.00
N ALA A 949 15.54 1.65 -3.81
CA ALA A 949 16.78 2.30 -3.40
C ALA A 949 16.54 3.46 -2.43
N SER A 950 15.41 4.16 -2.55
CA SER A 950 15.08 5.36 -1.78
C SER A 950 14.82 5.09 -0.31
N ASP A 951 14.35 3.88 -0.01
CA ASP A 951 13.88 3.46 1.31
C ASP A 951 14.93 2.71 2.14
N ARG A 952 16.08 2.39 1.52
CA ARG A 952 17.18 1.70 2.18
C ARG A 952 17.95 2.64 3.10
N THR A 953 18.55 2.07 4.13
CA THR A 953 19.50 2.79 4.96
C THR A 953 20.74 3.17 4.16
N LEU A 954 21.14 4.44 4.22
CA LEU A 954 22.37 4.92 3.58
C LEU A 954 23.60 4.56 4.45
N PRO A 955 24.70 4.06 3.85
CA PRO A 955 25.94 3.87 4.58
C PRO A 955 26.44 5.20 5.17
N PRO A 956 27.07 5.20 6.36
CA PRO A 956 27.65 6.40 6.95
C PRO A 956 28.62 7.11 6.00
N MET A 957 28.77 8.43 6.16
CA MET A 957 29.76 9.25 5.44
C MET A 957 29.64 9.19 3.90
N THR A 958 28.44 8.98 3.36
CA THR A 958 28.16 8.96 1.91
C THR A 958 27.48 10.22 1.37
N ALA A 959 26.93 11.06 2.24
CA ALA A 959 26.21 12.29 1.90
C ALA A 959 26.40 13.36 3.00
N LEU A 960 25.64 14.45 2.90
CA LEU A 960 25.60 15.59 3.82
C LEU A 960 26.94 16.34 3.87
N SER A 961 27.16 17.14 4.91
CA SER A 961 28.35 18.01 5.00
C SER A 961 29.64 17.23 4.91
N TYR A 962 29.73 15.96 5.33
CA TYR A 962 30.97 15.17 5.27
C TYR A 962 31.44 14.85 3.84
N LYS A 963 30.51 14.74 2.88
CA LYS A 963 30.81 14.52 1.45
C LYS A 963 30.53 15.74 0.57
N SER A 964 30.16 16.86 1.18
CA SER A 964 29.85 18.10 0.49
C SER A 964 31.10 18.78 -0.05
N ARG A 965 31.20 18.86 -1.39
CA ARG A 965 32.25 19.63 -2.07
C ARG A 965 32.17 21.12 -1.71
N LEU A 966 30.96 21.66 -1.53
CA LEU A 966 30.76 23.03 -1.07
C LEU A 966 31.42 23.28 0.29
N VAL A 967 31.18 22.39 1.26
CA VAL A 967 31.78 22.52 2.61
C VAL A 967 33.29 22.28 2.57
N ASP A 968 33.79 21.35 1.74
CA ASP A 968 35.23 21.14 1.57
C ASP A 968 35.92 22.40 1.05
N LEU A 969 35.38 23.01 -0.02
CA LEU A 969 35.92 24.25 -0.58
C LEU A 969 35.89 25.38 0.44
N ALA A 970 34.75 25.59 1.11
CA ALA A 970 34.56 26.64 2.11
C ALA A 970 35.45 26.48 3.36
N SER A 971 35.79 25.24 3.75
CA SER A 971 36.59 24.96 4.95
C SER A 971 38.09 24.82 4.69
N SER A 972 38.51 24.58 3.44
CA SER A 972 39.92 24.32 3.10
C SER A 972 40.82 25.55 3.24
N GLY A 973 40.32 26.74 2.86
CA GLY A 973 41.17 27.91 2.64
C GLY A 973 42.05 27.82 1.38
N GLU A 974 41.93 26.74 0.60
CA GLU A 974 42.76 26.47 -0.59
C GLU A 974 42.07 26.91 -1.89
N HIS A 975 40.76 27.17 -1.85
CA HIS A 975 40.02 27.67 -2.99
C HIS A 975 40.26 29.17 -3.16
N TYR A 976 41.31 29.52 -3.92
CA TYR A 976 41.72 30.90 -4.22
C TYR A 976 41.91 31.78 -2.96
N ASP A 977 42.49 31.20 -1.90
CA ASP A 977 42.74 31.86 -0.61
C ASP A 977 41.49 32.41 0.11
N VAL A 978 40.28 31.99 -0.31
CA VAL A 978 39.03 32.35 0.35
C VAL A 978 38.94 31.67 1.72
N LYS A 979 38.78 32.46 2.79
CA LYS A 979 38.62 31.98 4.17
C LYS A 979 37.28 32.40 4.73
N VAL A 980 36.36 31.45 4.86
CA VAL A 980 35.04 31.66 5.45
C VAL A 980 35.18 31.71 6.97
N ASP A 981 34.54 32.69 7.61
CA ASP A 981 34.53 32.79 9.08
C ASP A 981 33.78 31.60 9.73
N GLU A 982 34.06 31.34 11.01
CA GLU A 982 33.53 30.17 11.71
C GLU A 982 31.99 30.15 11.75
N LEU A 983 31.34 31.29 11.97
CA LEU A 983 29.88 31.37 12.05
C LEU A 983 29.26 31.03 10.69
N SER A 984 29.75 31.63 9.62
CA SER A 984 29.31 31.36 8.25
C SER A 984 29.57 29.91 7.84
N LEU A 985 30.73 29.35 8.18
CA LEU A 985 31.04 27.95 7.88
C LEU A 985 30.11 26.99 8.63
N ARG A 986 29.81 27.27 9.91
CA ARG A 986 28.88 26.46 10.71
C ARG A 986 27.45 26.51 10.17
N LYS A 987 26.99 27.67 9.68
CA LYS A 987 25.69 27.79 8.99
C LYS A 987 25.66 26.96 7.71
N LEU A 988 26.71 27.00 6.87
CA LEU A 988 26.81 26.19 5.65
C LEU A 988 26.78 24.68 5.95
N ILE A 989 27.56 24.23 6.95
CA ILE A 989 27.58 22.82 7.39
C ILE A 989 26.18 22.37 7.80
N VAL A 990 25.54 23.13 8.70
CA VAL A 990 24.21 22.77 9.20
C VAL A 990 23.19 22.79 8.06
N TRP A 991 23.19 23.81 7.20
CA TRP A 991 22.27 23.91 6.07
C TRP A 991 22.31 22.69 5.17
N VAL A 992 23.51 22.19 4.83
CA VAL A 992 23.66 20.93 4.09
C VAL A 992 23.14 19.73 4.90
N ASP A 993 23.51 19.65 6.19
CA ASP A 993 23.14 18.51 7.05
C ASP A 993 21.64 18.38 7.33
N ILE A 994 20.87 19.46 7.21
CA ILE A 994 19.41 19.47 7.42
C ILE A 994 18.63 19.52 6.09
N LEU A 995 19.24 19.04 5.00
CA LEU A 995 18.64 18.94 3.66
C LEU A 995 18.30 20.28 3.01
N CYS A 996 19.24 21.22 3.11
CA CYS A 996 19.25 22.47 2.35
C CYS A 996 17.91 23.24 2.37
N PRO A 997 17.36 23.61 3.54
CA PRO A 997 16.11 24.37 3.61
C PRO A 997 16.21 25.65 2.78
N TYR A 998 15.19 25.87 1.95
CA TYR A 998 14.99 27.08 1.17
C TYR A 998 14.28 28.14 2.00
N LEU A 999 13.12 27.80 2.57
CA LEU A 999 12.31 28.69 3.40
C LEU A 999 12.39 28.32 4.87
N GLY A 1000 12.32 29.35 5.70
CA GLY A 1000 12.20 29.23 7.13
C GLY A 1000 10.83 29.60 7.68
N GLU A 1001 10.63 29.39 8.98
CA GLU A 1001 9.37 29.70 9.68
C GLU A 1001 8.95 31.18 9.50
N GLU A 1002 9.90 32.11 9.63
CA GLU A 1002 9.64 33.54 9.45
C GLU A 1002 9.07 33.84 8.06
N GLU A 1003 9.68 33.26 7.01
CA GLU A 1003 9.24 33.42 5.64
C GLU A 1003 7.85 32.79 5.41
N ILE A 1004 7.57 31.64 6.04
CA ILE A 1004 6.27 30.96 5.94
C ILE A 1004 5.16 31.73 6.67
N LEU A 1005 5.41 32.20 7.90
CA LEU A 1005 4.42 32.95 8.69
C LEU A 1005 4.12 34.35 8.11
N ALA A 1006 5.02 34.88 7.28
CA ALA A 1006 4.77 36.11 6.52
C ALA A 1006 3.81 35.91 5.34
N MET A 1007 3.61 34.67 4.86
CA MET A 1007 2.69 34.37 3.76
C MET A 1007 1.22 34.53 4.20
N PRO A 1008 0.35 35.08 3.34
CA PRO A 1008 -1.08 35.13 3.66
C PRO A 1008 -1.68 33.72 3.70
N ASP A 1009 -2.78 33.57 4.45
CA ASP A 1009 -3.59 32.35 4.36
C ASP A 1009 -4.21 32.23 2.96
N PRO A 1010 -4.36 31.01 2.40
CA PRO A 1010 -4.99 30.82 1.10
C PRO A 1010 -6.44 31.29 1.07
N ASP A 1011 -6.89 31.86 -0.05
CA ASP A 1011 -8.30 32.17 -0.23
C ASP A 1011 -9.09 30.87 -0.43
N PRO A 1012 -9.99 30.47 0.50
CA PRO A 1012 -10.77 29.24 0.37
C PRO A 1012 -11.75 29.26 -0.81
N ASN A 1013 -12.03 30.43 -1.39
CA ASN A 1013 -12.91 30.60 -2.55
C ASN A 1013 -12.17 30.68 -3.89
N ALA A 1014 -10.84 30.57 -3.90
CA ALA A 1014 -10.10 30.64 -5.14
C ALA A 1014 -10.54 29.53 -6.13
N PRO A 1015 -10.56 29.81 -7.45
CA PRO A 1015 -11.02 28.86 -8.47
C PRO A 1015 -10.35 27.49 -8.38
N PHE A 1016 -9.08 27.44 -7.99
CA PHE A 1016 -8.36 26.18 -7.79
C PHE A 1016 -9.05 25.24 -6.79
N PHE A 1017 -9.64 25.73 -5.70
CA PHE A 1017 -10.33 24.86 -4.75
C PHE A 1017 -11.68 24.34 -5.28
N SER A 1018 -12.27 25.00 -6.29
CA SER A 1018 -13.44 24.52 -7.02
C SER A 1018 -13.09 23.69 -8.27
N ASP A 1019 -11.88 23.85 -8.82
CA ASP A 1019 -11.39 23.20 -10.04
C ASP A 1019 -10.37 22.10 -9.76
N SER A 1020 -9.95 21.90 -8.50
CA SER A 1020 -9.00 20.87 -8.09
C SER A 1020 -9.54 19.49 -8.48
N PRO A 1021 -8.73 18.64 -9.13
CA PRO A 1021 -9.09 17.24 -9.37
C PRO A 1021 -9.17 16.43 -8.07
N TYR A 1022 -8.66 16.97 -6.95
CA TYR A 1022 -8.68 16.34 -5.64
C TYR A 1022 -9.31 17.25 -4.57
N PRO A 1023 -10.41 16.83 -3.94
CA PRO A 1023 -11.29 15.74 -4.37
C PRO A 1023 -12.12 16.12 -5.62
N PRO A 1024 -12.55 15.13 -6.43
CA PRO A 1024 -13.37 15.35 -7.60
C PRO A 1024 -14.67 16.07 -7.24
N ARG A 1025 -15.18 16.83 -8.21
CA ARG A 1025 -16.40 17.65 -8.05
C ARG A 1025 -17.58 16.79 -7.62
N THR A 1026 -18.03 16.94 -6.38
CA THR A 1026 -19.39 16.55 -5.99
C THR A 1026 -20.30 17.76 -6.21
N PRO A 1027 -21.32 17.69 -7.07
CA PRO A 1027 -22.22 18.82 -7.33
C PRO A 1027 -22.80 19.39 -6.03
N GLY A 1028 -22.53 20.66 -5.74
CA GLY A 1028 -23.05 21.36 -4.55
C GLY A 1028 -22.19 21.27 -3.28
N ILE A 1029 -21.09 20.51 -3.27
CA ILE A 1029 -20.10 20.49 -2.18
C ILE A 1029 -18.82 21.15 -2.68
N ARG A 1030 -18.33 22.15 -1.96
CA ARG A 1030 -17.02 22.78 -2.20
C ARG A 1030 -16.03 22.18 -1.21
N PRO A 1031 -15.24 21.17 -1.59
CA PRO A 1031 -14.57 20.29 -0.63
C PRO A 1031 -13.69 21.02 0.38
N PHE A 1032 -12.99 22.07 -0.05
CA PHE A 1032 -12.11 22.87 0.80
C PHE A 1032 -12.80 24.03 1.50
N ALA A 1033 -13.75 24.69 0.82
CA ALA A 1033 -14.52 25.79 1.43
C ALA A 1033 -15.52 25.28 2.49
N ASP A 1034 -15.98 24.04 2.36
CA ASP A 1034 -16.94 23.42 3.25
C ASP A 1034 -16.28 22.44 4.26
N SER A 1035 -14.99 22.11 4.05
CA SER A 1035 -14.18 21.33 5.01
C SER A 1035 -14.18 22.02 6.39
N PRO A 1036 -14.32 21.26 7.48
CA PRO A 1036 -14.11 21.81 8.83
C PRO A 1036 -12.64 22.22 9.08
N TYR A 1037 -11.71 21.84 8.20
CA TYR A 1037 -10.27 22.10 8.29
C TYR A 1037 -9.81 23.04 7.16
N PRO A 1038 -10.10 24.35 7.24
CA PRO A 1038 -9.66 25.28 6.21
C PRO A 1038 -8.12 25.32 6.14
N PRO A 1039 -7.54 25.39 4.93
CA PRO A 1039 -6.13 25.68 4.71
C PRO A 1039 -5.66 26.93 5.48
N ARG A 1040 -4.62 26.82 6.31
CA ARG A 1040 -4.00 27.97 7.01
C ARG A 1040 -2.49 28.00 6.83
N MET A 1041 -1.91 29.19 6.96
CA MET A 1041 -0.47 29.49 6.91
C MET A 1041 -0.12 30.32 8.15
N LYS A 1042 -0.41 31.62 8.11
CA LYS A 1042 -0.09 32.61 9.14
C LYS A 1042 -0.86 32.39 10.44
N ASN A 1043 -2.11 31.93 10.33
CA ASN A 1043 -2.99 31.74 11.49
C ASN A 1043 -3.16 30.27 11.89
N ALA A 1044 -2.23 29.40 11.49
CA ALA A 1044 -2.28 27.99 11.85
C ALA A 1044 -1.94 27.83 13.36
N PRO A 1045 -2.83 27.24 14.19
CA PRO A 1045 -2.57 27.08 15.60
C PRO A 1045 -1.43 26.09 15.86
N ILE A 1046 -0.48 26.46 16.72
CA ILE A 1046 0.58 25.56 17.21
C ILE A 1046 0.04 24.81 18.44
N VAL A 1047 -0.12 23.50 18.31
CA VAL A 1047 -0.67 22.65 19.37
C VAL A 1047 0.46 22.17 20.29
N ASN A 1048 0.35 22.47 21.58
CA ASN A 1048 1.29 22.01 22.59
C ASN A 1048 0.91 20.59 23.06
N ARG A 1049 1.41 19.59 22.33
CA ARG A 1049 1.06 18.16 22.53
C ARG A 1049 1.43 17.59 23.90
N ALA A 1050 2.19 18.30 24.73
CA ALA A 1050 2.54 17.84 26.08
C ALA A 1050 1.40 18.02 27.11
N TYR A 1051 0.44 18.92 26.85
CA TYR A 1051 -0.68 19.21 27.74
C TYR A 1051 -1.95 18.48 27.34
N CYS A 1052 -2.94 18.48 28.24
CA CYS A 1052 -4.29 18.00 27.97
C CYS A 1052 -4.98 18.88 26.92
N GLN A 1053 -5.73 18.24 26.01
CA GLN A 1053 -6.38 18.82 24.84
C GLN A 1053 -7.92 18.83 24.96
N ASP A 1054 -8.43 18.85 26.19
CA ASP A 1054 -9.87 18.98 26.48
C ASP A 1054 -10.35 20.41 26.12
N GLU A 1055 -10.69 20.65 24.85
CA GLU A 1055 -11.23 21.95 24.43
C GLU A 1055 -12.70 22.14 24.85
N PHE A 1056 -13.52 21.09 24.76
CA PHE A 1056 -14.97 21.11 25.05
C PHE A 1056 -15.40 19.88 25.86
N PRO A 1057 -15.40 19.96 27.20
CA PRO A 1057 -15.68 18.80 28.04
C PRO A 1057 -17.17 18.40 28.05
N THR A 1058 -18.08 19.22 27.51
CA THR A 1058 -19.52 18.93 27.44
C THR A 1058 -20.20 19.45 26.16
N GLN A 1059 -21.36 18.87 25.80
CA GLN A 1059 -22.23 19.36 24.72
C GLN A 1059 -22.71 20.81 24.95
N ALA A 1060 -22.91 21.22 26.21
CA ALA A 1060 -23.32 22.58 26.55
C ALA A 1060 -22.23 23.61 26.25
N ASP A 1061 -20.96 23.25 26.43
CA ASP A 1061 -19.81 24.11 26.12
C ASP A 1061 -19.63 24.28 24.60
N ARG A 1062 -19.89 23.21 23.83
CA ARG A 1062 -19.97 23.26 22.35
C ARG A 1062 -21.07 24.22 21.88
N LEU A 1063 -22.28 24.12 22.43
CA LEU A 1063 -23.42 24.96 22.01
C LEU A 1063 -23.22 26.44 22.33
N LYS A 1064 -22.58 26.78 23.46
CA LYS A 1064 -22.21 28.18 23.78
C LYS A 1064 -21.21 28.76 22.79
N SER A 1065 -20.21 27.97 22.37
CA SER A 1065 -19.24 28.36 21.35
C SER A 1065 -19.89 28.57 19.99
N MET A 1066 -20.75 27.63 19.55
CA MET A 1066 -21.47 27.74 18.28
C MET A 1066 -22.40 28.97 18.22
N ALA A 1067 -23.01 29.35 19.35
CA ALA A 1067 -23.78 30.59 19.46
C ALA A 1067 -22.92 31.86 19.40
N THR A 1068 -21.62 31.75 19.70
CA THR A 1068 -20.64 32.85 19.64
C THR A 1068 -20.06 32.98 18.23
N MET A 1069 -19.73 31.85 17.58
CA MET A 1069 -19.30 31.78 16.18
C MET A 1069 -20.41 32.11 15.17
N ALA A 1070 -21.69 31.98 15.53
CA ALA A 1070 -22.79 32.43 14.69
C ALA A 1070 -23.05 33.96 14.79
N ARG A 1071 -22.33 34.65 15.69
CA ARG A 1071 -22.45 36.11 15.93
C ARG A 1071 -21.23 36.90 15.43
N GLU A 1072 -20.13 36.22 15.12
CA GLU A 1072 -18.94 36.75 14.44
C GLU A 1072 -19.01 36.39 12.96
#